data_AF-A0A358C1V0-F1
#
_entry.id   AF-A0A358C1V0-F1
#
_cell.length_a   1.000
_cell.length_b   1.000
_cell.length_c   1.000
_cell.angle_alpha   90.00
_cell.angle_beta   90.00
_cell.angle_gamma   90.00
#
_symmetry.space_group_name_H-M   'P 1'
#
loop_
_entity.id
_entity.type
_entity.pdbx_description
1 polymer ?
#
loop_
_entity_poly.entity_id
_entity_poly.type
_entity_poly.pdbx_seq_one_letter_code
_entity_poly.pdbx_strand_id
1 'polypeptide(L)'
;MARIHDHENEITYFAKTNFRQGGQKFGIKTDDRRRHMYVVGKTGTGKTTLLENMVLQDIYNGHGICYVDPHGDTVERILDFIPSWRLNDVVYFNPADLDFPVGFNVLDEVASSHKHLVASGLMSVFKKIWENMWSARMEYILSNTILALLDTPGSTLLGINRMYSDEEYRRSIIENIRDPVVKQFWVMEYASYSEKYATEAVAAVQNKVGQFLSSDVIRNIVAQVKSTIDIRSIMDSQKILLVNLSKGRIGEDNSRLLGGMLINKVQLAAMERVDMLEKDRKDFYLYVDEFQNFATESFANILSEARKYRLNLIVAHQYMAQLTDEVKDAVLGNVGTMTVFRVGAPDAQELETEFMPRFTPEDIINLPKHQVYLKLMIDGIASPPFSAATLPPIAQNTGSEEKVIRISRERYAADKAVIEERVMKWTGLEGADIDQLMDQAKAKGSGNQAKVKHKYKCSWTGKEFSIPVKLDRGRPIYSEEGKEMVRAAKKDGTYDPRKDIIYSDTLEPIGSVAELGTDGLWAVRNEEGDIVGKKDEDSMKRDRKAAKEKEKSELEEKLAKARAEMKEAGAPAATVQPLVTPVPARVDRPKEEQRASRKEERKEEVQTPVVSGSLNVLKQESDRREGEKRKRRRRKPGTEKREDRATPRPQRPQPQQNEPAKTASTMIKKDQDRPGKRLKPGETIIFGEE
;
A
#
# COMPACT_ATOMS: atom_id res chain seq x y z
N MET A 1 -51.58 -21.09 -3.79
CA MET A 1 -50.47 -21.95 -3.31
C MET A 1 -49.18 -21.38 -3.88
N ALA A 2 -48.43 -20.60 -3.09
CA ALA A 2 -47.08 -20.21 -3.46
C ALA A 2 -46.25 -21.50 -3.57
N ARG A 3 -45.71 -21.80 -4.75
CA ARG A 3 -44.70 -22.86 -4.87
C ARG A 3 -43.61 -22.51 -3.87
N ILE A 4 -43.37 -23.38 -2.88
CA ILE A 4 -42.19 -23.29 -2.02
C ILE A 4 -41.02 -23.42 -3.00
N HIS A 5 -40.39 -22.29 -3.32
CA HIS A 5 -39.25 -22.26 -4.22
C HIS A 5 -38.12 -22.97 -3.48
N ASP A 6 -37.77 -24.17 -3.92
CA ASP A 6 -36.67 -24.94 -3.37
C ASP A 6 -35.35 -24.36 -3.87
N HIS A 7 -34.95 -23.26 -3.22
CA HIS A 7 -33.74 -22.51 -3.53
C HIS A 7 -32.47 -23.37 -3.44
N GLU A 8 -32.46 -24.38 -2.56
CA GLU A 8 -31.29 -25.23 -2.34
C GLU A 8 -31.04 -26.20 -3.50
N ASN A 9 -32.13 -26.70 -4.10
CA ASN A 9 -32.08 -27.60 -5.26
C ASN A 9 -32.12 -26.87 -6.61
N GLU A 10 -32.09 -25.55 -6.62
CA GLU A 10 -31.96 -24.77 -7.84
C GLU A 10 -30.61 -25.04 -8.50
N ILE A 11 -30.61 -25.20 -9.83
CA ILE A 11 -29.43 -25.59 -10.61
C ILE A 11 -28.99 -24.42 -11.51
N THR A 12 -27.73 -24.00 -11.37
CA THR A 12 -27.08 -23.08 -12.31
C THR A 12 -26.36 -23.89 -13.38
N TYR A 13 -26.88 -23.86 -14.62
CA TYR A 13 -26.35 -24.65 -15.74
C TYR A 13 -25.13 -23.99 -16.35
N PHE A 14 -24.00 -24.70 -16.47
CA PHE A 14 -22.77 -24.09 -16.99
C PHE A 14 -22.06 -24.96 -18.05
N ALA A 15 -22.41 -26.24 -18.15
CA ALA A 15 -21.78 -27.17 -19.08
C ALA A 15 -22.75 -28.23 -19.61
N LYS A 16 -22.30 -28.98 -20.61
CA LYS A 16 -22.97 -30.15 -21.17
C LYS A 16 -22.03 -31.35 -21.20
N THR A 17 -22.58 -32.54 -20.97
CA THR A 17 -21.81 -33.78 -21.03
C THR A 17 -21.30 -34.05 -22.44
N ASN A 18 -20.10 -34.61 -22.57
CA ASN A 18 -19.48 -34.95 -23.85
C ASN A 18 -19.35 -36.48 -24.07
N PHE A 19 -19.79 -37.31 -23.12
CA PHE A 19 -19.68 -38.78 -23.16
C PHE A 19 -21.03 -39.48 -23.41
N ARG A 20 -21.03 -40.58 -24.18
CA ARG A 20 -22.15 -41.52 -24.50
C ARG A 20 -23.54 -40.88 -24.62
N GLN A 21 -23.90 -40.44 -25.84
CA GLN A 21 -25.07 -39.59 -26.16
C GLN A 21 -24.96 -38.16 -25.62
N GLY A 22 -23.74 -37.58 -25.72
CA GLY A 22 -23.40 -36.26 -25.20
C GLY A 22 -24.37 -35.14 -25.60
N GLY A 23 -24.51 -34.15 -24.72
CA GLY A 23 -25.38 -32.99 -24.94
C GLY A 23 -26.37 -32.69 -23.82
N GLN A 24 -26.42 -33.51 -22.76
CA GLN A 24 -27.23 -33.19 -21.58
C GLN A 24 -26.61 -32.01 -20.84
N LYS A 25 -27.39 -30.94 -20.67
CA LYS A 25 -26.99 -29.79 -19.85
C LYS A 25 -26.97 -30.21 -18.39
N PHE A 26 -25.91 -29.83 -17.69
CA PHE A 26 -25.80 -29.99 -16.25
C PHE A 26 -25.28 -28.70 -15.63
N GLY A 27 -25.40 -28.63 -14.32
CA GLY A 27 -25.05 -27.47 -13.53
C GLY A 27 -24.65 -27.85 -12.12
N ILE A 28 -24.57 -26.86 -11.27
CA ILE A 28 -24.28 -27.01 -9.85
C ILE A 28 -25.47 -26.53 -9.03
N LYS A 29 -25.83 -27.26 -7.98
CA LYS A 29 -26.91 -26.90 -7.07
C LYS A 29 -26.50 -25.75 -6.16
N THR A 30 -27.45 -24.96 -5.69
CA THR A 30 -27.17 -23.84 -4.78
C THR A 30 -26.44 -24.28 -3.51
N ASP A 31 -26.84 -25.38 -2.84
CA ASP A 31 -26.11 -25.84 -1.65
C ASP A 31 -24.65 -26.22 -1.96
N ASP A 32 -24.44 -26.85 -3.11
CA ASP A 32 -23.10 -27.23 -3.56
C ASP A 32 -22.25 -25.98 -3.87
N ARG A 33 -22.85 -24.93 -4.45
CA ARG A 33 -22.17 -23.64 -4.69
C ARG A 33 -21.71 -22.93 -3.41
N ARG A 34 -22.31 -23.23 -2.25
CA ARG A 34 -21.89 -22.66 -0.95
C ARG A 34 -20.49 -23.09 -0.53
N ARG A 35 -19.95 -24.16 -1.12
CA ARG A 35 -18.56 -24.59 -0.92
C ARG A 35 -17.61 -24.04 -2.00
N HIS A 36 -18.00 -22.95 -2.65
CA HIS A 36 -17.18 -22.20 -3.61
C HIS A 36 -16.90 -22.97 -4.91
N MET A 37 -16.48 -22.23 -5.93
CA MET A 37 -16.10 -22.77 -7.23
C MET A 37 -14.81 -22.13 -7.71
N TYR A 38 -13.93 -22.97 -8.24
CA TYR A 38 -12.63 -22.57 -8.74
C TYR A 38 -12.52 -22.84 -10.23
N VAL A 39 -12.05 -21.83 -10.97
CA VAL A 39 -11.91 -21.88 -12.42
C VAL A 39 -10.49 -21.49 -12.83
N VAL A 40 -9.75 -22.40 -13.47
CA VAL A 40 -8.39 -22.11 -13.99
C VAL A 40 -8.30 -22.40 -15.48
N GLY A 41 -7.53 -21.58 -16.20
CA GLY A 41 -7.26 -21.79 -17.61
C GLY A 41 -6.53 -20.63 -18.28
N LYS A 42 -5.77 -20.91 -19.33
CA LYS A 42 -5.14 -19.87 -20.16
C LYS A 42 -6.15 -18.90 -20.77
N THR A 43 -5.68 -17.74 -21.20
CA THR A 43 -6.49 -16.73 -21.92
C THR A 43 -7.14 -17.34 -23.17
N GLY A 44 -8.38 -16.93 -23.45
CA GLY A 44 -9.13 -17.36 -24.62
C GLY A 44 -9.66 -18.80 -24.57
N THR A 45 -9.61 -19.50 -23.43
CA THR A 45 -10.12 -20.88 -23.29
C THR A 45 -11.64 -20.96 -23.09
N GLY A 46 -12.27 -19.89 -22.62
CA GLY A 46 -13.71 -19.80 -22.36
C GLY A 46 -14.12 -19.51 -20.91
N LYS A 47 -13.17 -19.21 -20.01
CA LYS A 47 -13.44 -18.86 -18.59
C LYS A 47 -14.48 -17.76 -18.43
N THR A 48 -14.25 -16.62 -19.08
CA THR A 48 -15.13 -15.45 -18.95
C THR A 48 -16.55 -15.79 -19.39
N THR A 49 -16.73 -16.47 -20.53
CA THR A 49 -18.06 -16.91 -21.00
C THR A 49 -18.74 -17.88 -20.03
N LEU A 50 -17.98 -18.75 -19.36
CA LEU A 50 -18.50 -19.62 -18.31
C LEU A 50 -19.05 -18.79 -17.14
N LEU A 51 -18.26 -17.84 -16.63
CA LEU A 51 -18.67 -16.97 -15.54
C LEU A 51 -19.87 -16.10 -15.91
N GLU A 52 -19.87 -15.49 -17.09
CA GLU A 52 -20.98 -14.70 -17.62
C GLU A 52 -22.29 -15.49 -17.63
N ASN A 53 -22.26 -16.71 -18.15
CA ASN A 53 -23.44 -17.57 -18.19
C ASN A 53 -23.99 -17.84 -16.79
N MET A 54 -23.11 -18.03 -15.80
CA MET A 54 -23.53 -18.24 -14.41
C MET A 54 -24.09 -16.96 -13.78
N VAL A 55 -23.41 -15.83 -13.95
CA VAL A 55 -23.85 -14.51 -13.44
C VAL A 55 -25.21 -14.15 -13.98
N LEU A 56 -25.42 -14.34 -15.29
CA LEU A 56 -26.70 -14.03 -15.91
C LEU A 56 -27.80 -14.93 -15.36
N GLN A 57 -27.59 -16.24 -15.26
CA GLN A 57 -28.58 -17.12 -14.60
C GLN A 57 -28.94 -16.65 -13.19
N ASP A 58 -27.95 -16.24 -12.40
CA ASP A 58 -28.20 -15.72 -11.05
C ASP A 58 -29.04 -14.44 -11.06
N ILE A 59 -28.75 -13.51 -11.99
CA ILE A 59 -29.53 -12.28 -12.17
C ILE A 59 -30.98 -12.61 -12.57
N TYR A 60 -31.18 -13.54 -13.51
CA TYR A 60 -32.51 -13.94 -13.96
C TYR A 60 -33.30 -14.69 -12.89
N ASN A 61 -32.63 -15.45 -12.03
CA ASN A 61 -33.25 -16.20 -10.93
C ASN A 61 -33.50 -15.35 -9.67
N GLY A 62 -33.13 -14.06 -9.68
CA GLY A 62 -33.39 -13.16 -8.56
C GLY A 62 -32.31 -13.17 -7.47
N HIS A 63 -31.15 -13.79 -7.71
CA HIS A 63 -30.07 -13.84 -6.74
C HIS A 63 -29.30 -12.52 -6.67
N GLY A 64 -28.62 -12.33 -5.53
CA GLY A 64 -27.69 -11.23 -5.31
C GLY A 64 -26.28 -11.65 -5.72
N ILE A 65 -25.62 -10.80 -6.50
CA ILE A 65 -24.28 -11.08 -7.03
C ILE A 65 -23.37 -9.87 -6.89
N CYS A 66 -22.08 -10.13 -6.79
CA CYS A 66 -21.01 -9.17 -7.02
C CYS A 66 -20.12 -9.73 -8.13
N TYR A 67 -19.90 -8.98 -9.20
CA TYR A 67 -18.96 -9.35 -10.27
C TYR A 67 -17.82 -8.34 -10.34
N VAL A 68 -16.59 -8.80 -10.10
CA VAL A 68 -15.37 -7.99 -10.14
C VAL A 68 -14.60 -8.26 -11.41
N ASP A 69 -14.49 -7.23 -12.25
CA ASP A 69 -13.80 -7.29 -13.54
C ASP A 69 -12.65 -6.26 -13.60
N PRO A 70 -11.39 -6.72 -13.64
CA PRO A 70 -10.25 -5.83 -13.81
C PRO A 70 -10.12 -5.26 -15.23
N HIS A 71 -10.73 -5.85 -16.25
CA HIS A 71 -10.64 -5.35 -17.63
C HIS A 71 -11.83 -4.44 -17.98
N GLY A 72 -13.01 -4.78 -17.48
CA GLY A 72 -14.24 -4.00 -17.59
C GLY A 72 -15.18 -4.46 -18.72
N ASP A 73 -14.63 -5.07 -19.77
CA ASP A 73 -15.37 -5.51 -20.95
C ASP A 73 -16.49 -6.51 -20.62
N THR A 74 -16.34 -7.32 -19.57
CA THR A 74 -17.35 -8.31 -19.19
C THR A 74 -18.48 -7.67 -18.42
N VAL A 75 -18.19 -6.69 -17.56
CA VAL A 75 -19.24 -5.90 -16.91
C VAL A 75 -20.05 -5.12 -17.94
N GLU A 76 -19.39 -4.44 -18.88
CA GLU A 76 -20.07 -3.70 -19.96
C GLU A 76 -21.02 -4.62 -20.74
N ARG A 77 -20.58 -5.84 -21.08
CA ARG A 77 -21.46 -6.84 -21.70
C ARG A 77 -22.61 -7.27 -20.79
N ILE A 78 -22.39 -7.52 -19.50
CA ILE A 78 -23.45 -7.95 -18.56
C ILE A 78 -24.56 -6.90 -18.46
N LEU A 79 -24.23 -5.60 -18.46
CA LEU A 79 -25.20 -4.50 -18.39
C LEU A 79 -26.27 -4.58 -19.49
N ASP A 80 -25.89 -5.02 -20.69
CA ASP A 80 -26.79 -5.20 -21.84
C ASP A 80 -27.78 -6.35 -21.69
N PHE A 81 -27.53 -7.28 -20.78
CA PHE A 81 -28.36 -8.47 -20.57
C PHE A 81 -29.24 -8.38 -19.31
N ILE A 82 -29.18 -7.26 -18.57
CA ILE A 82 -29.94 -7.09 -17.34
C ILE A 82 -31.44 -6.96 -17.66
N PRO A 83 -32.30 -7.80 -17.06
CA PRO A 83 -33.72 -7.77 -17.32
C PRO A 83 -34.40 -6.54 -16.71
N SER A 84 -35.49 -6.08 -17.32
CA SER A 84 -36.21 -4.86 -16.94
C SER A 84 -36.69 -4.84 -15.48
N TRP A 85 -36.99 -6.00 -14.89
CA TRP A 85 -37.45 -6.13 -13.50
C TRP A 85 -36.34 -6.04 -12.45
N ARG A 86 -35.06 -6.13 -12.86
CA ARG A 86 -33.88 -6.01 -11.97
C ARG A 86 -33.12 -4.69 -12.13
N LEU A 87 -33.53 -3.80 -13.03
CA LEU A 87 -32.81 -2.54 -13.31
C LEU A 87 -32.52 -1.70 -12.06
N ASN A 88 -33.48 -1.65 -11.13
CA ASN A 88 -33.37 -0.88 -9.89
C ASN A 88 -32.43 -1.51 -8.84
N ASP A 89 -32.06 -2.78 -9.04
CA ASP A 89 -31.20 -3.53 -8.12
C ASP A 89 -29.72 -3.40 -8.46
N VAL A 90 -29.39 -2.75 -9.58
CA VAL A 90 -28.02 -2.68 -10.09
C VAL A 90 -27.27 -1.51 -9.47
N VAL A 91 -26.13 -1.85 -8.85
CA VAL A 91 -25.10 -0.93 -8.40
C VAL A 91 -23.93 -1.09 -9.35
N TYR A 92 -23.71 -0.10 -10.22
CA TYR A 92 -22.60 -0.09 -11.16
C TYR A 92 -21.48 0.77 -10.58
N PHE A 93 -20.43 0.10 -10.10
CA PHE A 93 -19.23 0.75 -9.60
C PHE A 93 -18.21 0.84 -10.73
N ASN A 94 -18.06 2.04 -11.30
CA ASN A 94 -17.11 2.32 -12.36
C ASN A 94 -16.25 3.54 -12.01
N PRO A 95 -15.02 3.34 -11.51
CA PRO A 95 -14.11 4.44 -11.24
C PRO A 95 -13.73 5.25 -12.48
N ALA A 96 -13.83 4.70 -13.69
CA ALA A 96 -13.55 5.45 -14.91
C ALA A 96 -14.63 6.51 -15.22
N ASP A 97 -15.77 6.49 -14.53
CA ASP A 97 -16.80 7.53 -14.62
C ASP A 97 -16.42 8.75 -13.77
N LEU A 98 -15.79 9.73 -14.41
CA LEU A 98 -15.25 10.92 -13.73
C LEU A 98 -16.33 11.94 -13.37
N ASP A 99 -17.45 11.94 -14.08
CA ASP A 99 -18.54 12.91 -13.89
C ASP A 99 -19.41 12.50 -12.70
N PHE A 100 -19.61 11.20 -12.52
CA PHE A 100 -20.46 10.62 -11.47
C PHE A 100 -19.70 9.56 -10.64
N PRO A 101 -18.67 9.95 -9.88
CA PRO A 101 -17.94 9.01 -9.04
C PRO A 101 -18.80 8.49 -7.87
N VAL A 102 -18.72 7.18 -7.65
CA VAL A 102 -19.37 6.48 -6.53
C VAL A 102 -18.53 6.66 -5.27
N GLY A 103 -19.14 7.09 -4.17
CA GLY A 103 -18.46 7.27 -2.89
C GLY A 103 -18.20 5.93 -2.22
N PHE A 104 -16.93 5.64 -1.95
CA PHE A 104 -16.52 4.42 -1.26
C PHE A 104 -15.40 4.73 -0.27
N ASN A 105 -15.80 4.94 0.98
CA ASN A 105 -14.90 5.15 2.10
C ASN A 105 -14.86 3.90 2.98
N VAL A 106 -13.73 3.19 2.96
CA VAL A 106 -13.53 1.97 3.75
C VAL A 106 -13.58 2.25 5.26
N LEU A 107 -13.29 3.48 5.68
CA LEU A 107 -13.30 3.90 7.08
C LEU A 107 -14.70 4.27 7.59
N ASP A 108 -15.70 4.30 6.71
CA ASP A 108 -17.06 4.74 7.03
C ASP A 108 -17.86 3.70 7.84
N GLU A 109 -18.57 4.20 8.85
CA GLU A 109 -19.49 3.49 9.75
C GLU A 109 -19.00 2.10 10.23
N VAL A 110 -17.72 1.99 10.59
CA VAL A 110 -17.12 0.72 11.06
C VAL A 110 -17.44 0.47 12.54
N ALA A 111 -18.08 -0.66 12.84
CA ALA A 111 -18.30 -1.13 14.20
C ALA A 111 -16.97 -1.31 14.96
N SER A 112 -16.92 -0.92 16.24
CA SER A 112 -15.70 -1.00 17.06
C SER A 112 -15.05 -2.39 17.08
N SER A 113 -15.84 -3.46 17.01
CA SER A 113 -15.36 -4.85 16.94
C SER A 113 -14.61 -5.19 15.65
N HIS A 114 -14.87 -4.47 14.55
CA HIS A 114 -14.34 -4.78 13.22
C HIS A 114 -13.21 -3.83 12.80
N LYS A 115 -12.85 -2.84 13.62
CA LYS A 115 -11.80 -1.87 13.31
C LYS A 115 -10.45 -2.52 12.98
N HIS A 116 -10.02 -3.49 13.79
CA HIS A 116 -8.78 -4.22 13.52
C HIS A 116 -8.84 -5.04 12.23
N LEU A 117 -10.00 -5.60 11.88
CA LEU A 117 -10.19 -6.34 10.63
C LEU A 117 -10.12 -5.40 9.41
N VAL A 118 -10.77 -4.24 9.48
CA VAL A 118 -10.69 -3.20 8.44
C VAL A 118 -9.25 -2.74 8.26
N ALA A 119 -8.57 -2.40 9.36
CA ALA A 119 -7.18 -1.98 9.34
C ALA A 119 -6.28 -3.07 8.75
N SER A 120 -6.38 -4.31 9.24
CA SER A 120 -5.59 -5.44 8.74
C SER A 120 -5.83 -5.70 7.26
N GLY A 121 -7.09 -5.71 6.79
CA GLY A 121 -7.38 -5.91 5.38
C GLY A 121 -6.87 -4.78 4.49
N LEU A 122 -6.97 -3.51 4.93
CA LEU A 122 -6.32 -2.38 4.24
C LEU A 122 -4.80 -2.53 4.18
N MET A 123 -4.17 -2.94 5.28
CA MET A 123 -2.74 -3.20 5.34
C MET A 123 -2.34 -4.33 4.39
N SER A 124 -3.10 -5.42 4.31
CA SER A 124 -2.85 -6.53 3.38
C SER A 124 -2.95 -6.08 1.92
N VAL A 125 -3.90 -5.20 1.59
CA VAL A 125 -4.01 -4.61 0.23
C VAL A 125 -2.79 -3.75 -0.07
N PHE A 126 -2.38 -2.87 0.84
CA PHE A 126 -1.18 -2.03 0.65
C PHE A 126 0.11 -2.85 0.52
N LYS A 127 0.28 -3.87 1.37
CA LYS A 127 1.40 -4.81 1.32
C LYS A 127 1.45 -5.53 -0.03
N LYS A 128 0.30 -5.97 -0.57
CA LYS A 128 0.21 -6.63 -1.89
C LYS A 128 0.62 -5.72 -3.05
N ILE A 129 0.28 -4.44 -3.01
CA ILE A 129 0.62 -3.52 -4.09
C ILE A 129 2.11 -3.14 -4.06
N TRP A 130 2.71 -3.09 -2.87
CA TRP A 130 4.10 -2.67 -2.68
C TRP A 130 5.00 -3.74 -2.07
N GLU A 131 4.79 -5.02 -2.42
CA GLU A 131 5.50 -6.17 -1.82
C GLU A 131 7.02 -5.96 -1.71
N ASN A 132 7.65 -5.43 -2.76
CA ASN A 132 9.10 -5.22 -2.83
C ASN A 132 9.60 -3.93 -2.14
N MET A 133 8.71 -3.03 -1.75
CA MET A 133 9.02 -1.72 -1.18
C MET A 133 8.39 -1.54 0.21
N TRP A 134 7.85 -2.61 0.78
CA TRP A 134 7.17 -2.61 2.06
C TRP A 134 8.17 -2.78 3.21
N SER A 135 8.02 -2.00 4.27
CA SER A 135 8.89 -2.08 5.44
C SER A 135 8.09 -2.22 6.73
N ALA A 136 8.63 -2.93 7.71
CA ALA A 136 8.00 -3.09 9.02
C ALA A 136 7.71 -1.74 9.71
N ARG A 137 8.56 -0.74 9.47
CA ARG A 137 8.34 0.63 9.96
C ARG A 137 7.14 1.29 9.29
N MET A 138 7.05 1.21 7.96
CA MET A 138 5.92 1.74 7.20
C MET A 138 4.62 1.10 7.67
N GLU A 139 4.63 -0.22 7.87
CA GLU A 139 3.49 -0.98 8.37
C GLU A 139 3.06 -0.53 9.77
N TYR A 140 4.00 -0.38 10.69
CA TYR A 140 3.73 0.05 12.06
C TYR A 140 3.13 1.47 12.12
N ILE A 141 3.71 2.43 11.40
CA ILE A 141 3.23 3.82 11.37
C ILE A 141 1.86 3.90 10.70
N LEU A 142 1.69 3.26 9.54
CA LEU A 142 0.43 3.31 8.80
C LEU A 142 -0.71 2.60 9.54
N SER A 143 -0.44 1.46 10.17
CA SER A 143 -1.43 0.72 10.97
C SER A 143 -1.97 1.58 12.12
N ASN A 144 -1.09 2.18 12.92
CA ASN A 144 -1.49 3.10 14.00
C ASN A 144 -2.24 4.33 13.47
N THR A 145 -1.92 4.79 12.27
CA THR A 145 -2.62 5.91 11.63
C THR A 145 -4.02 5.52 11.19
N ILE A 146 -4.19 4.38 10.53
CA ILE A 146 -5.50 3.88 10.10
C ILE A 146 -6.39 3.60 11.31
N LEU A 147 -5.86 2.98 12.37
CA LEU A 147 -6.61 2.73 13.61
C LEU A 147 -7.06 4.04 14.28
N ALA A 148 -6.20 5.06 14.33
CA ALA A 148 -6.59 6.36 14.87
C ALA A 148 -7.69 7.04 14.04
N LEU A 149 -7.64 6.93 12.71
CA LEU A 149 -8.67 7.47 11.83
C LEU A 149 -10.00 6.70 11.96
N LEU A 150 -9.97 5.38 12.16
CA LEU A 150 -11.17 4.57 12.41
C LEU A 150 -11.86 4.90 13.74
N ASP A 151 -11.12 5.44 14.71
CA ASP A 151 -11.70 5.91 15.98
C ASP A 151 -12.43 7.25 15.85
N THR A 152 -12.12 8.02 14.81
CA THR A 152 -12.73 9.33 14.58
C THR A 152 -13.79 9.29 13.48
N PRO A 153 -15.08 9.52 13.80
CA PRO A 153 -16.14 9.58 12.81
C PRO A 153 -15.88 10.62 11.72
N GLY A 154 -16.23 10.29 10.48
CA GLY A 154 -16.09 11.19 9.34
C GLY A 154 -14.67 11.31 8.78
N SER A 155 -13.74 10.47 9.23
CA SER A 155 -12.40 10.36 8.66
C SER A 155 -12.41 9.67 7.30
N THR A 156 -11.44 10.02 6.46
CA THR A 156 -11.21 9.43 5.14
C THR A 156 -9.73 9.06 5.00
N LEU A 157 -9.37 8.36 3.91
CA LEU A 157 -7.97 8.04 3.64
C LEU A 157 -7.09 9.28 3.41
N LEU A 158 -7.69 10.42 3.05
CA LEU A 158 -6.98 11.71 3.02
C LEU A 158 -6.42 12.11 4.40
N GLY A 159 -7.07 11.62 5.47
CA GLY A 159 -6.67 11.82 6.86
C GLY A 159 -5.25 11.34 7.14
N ILE A 160 -4.76 10.34 6.40
CA ILE A 160 -3.42 9.77 6.61
C ILE A 160 -2.35 10.85 6.41
N ASN A 161 -2.40 11.58 5.30
CA ASN A 161 -1.40 12.62 5.03
C ASN A 161 -1.52 13.80 6.01
N ARG A 162 -2.75 14.20 6.36
CA ARG A 162 -2.99 15.28 7.34
C ARG A 162 -2.50 14.92 8.73
N MET A 163 -2.65 13.67 9.17
CA MET A 163 -2.11 13.22 10.47
C MET A 163 -0.61 13.47 10.58
N TYR A 164 0.14 13.35 9.49
CA TYR A 164 1.59 13.58 9.50
C TYR A 164 1.97 15.05 9.37
N SER A 165 1.24 15.85 8.58
CA SER A 165 1.61 17.23 8.25
C SER A 165 0.95 18.31 9.12
N ASP A 166 -0.26 18.07 9.61
CA ASP A 166 -1.10 19.07 10.28
C ASP A 166 -1.25 18.73 11.78
N GLU A 167 -0.62 19.54 12.64
CA GLU A 167 -0.62 19.33 14.09
C GLU A 167 -1.99 19.56 14.74
N GLU A 168 -2.79 20.50 14.23
CA GLU A 168 -4.13 20.78 14.77
C GLU A 168 -5.09 19.64 14.45
N TYR A 169 -5.09 19.19 13.20
CA TYR A 169 -5.85 18.03 12.80
C TYR A 169 -5.42 16.79 13.60
N ARG A 170 -4.11 16.54 13.73
CA ARG A 170 -3.60 15.42 14.51
C ARG A 170 -4.08 15.45 15.96
N ARG A 171 -4.07 16.63 16.61
CA ARG A 171 -4.58 16.79 17.97
C ARG A 171 -6.06 16.40 18.07
N SER A 172 -6.88 16.86 17.12
CA SER A 172 -8.31 16.53 17.08
C SER A 172 -8.59 15.03 16.93
N ILE A 173 -7.77 14.30 16.15
CA ILE A 173 -7.89 12.85 16.01
C ILE A 173 -7.45 12.15 17.30
N ILE A 174 -6.34 12.57 17.92
CA ILE A 174 -5.80 11.96 19.15
C ILE A 174 -6.79 12.03 20.32
N GLU A 175 -7.58 13.09 20.41
CA GLU A 175 -8.62 13.23 21.43
C GLU A 175 -9.71 12.16 21.33
N ASN A 176 -10.01 11.71 20.11
CA ASN A 176 -11.03 10.70 19.83
C ASN A 176 -10.52 9.25 19.93
N ILE A 177 -9.19 9.03 20.00
CA ILE A 177 -8.61 7.69 20.10
C ILE A 177 -9.03 7.02 21.41
N ARG A 178 -9.62 5.83 21.27
CA ARG A 178 -10.11 5.01 22.38
C ARG A 178 -9.07 3.98 22.82
N ASP A 179 -8.30 3.44 21.87
CA ASP A 179 -7.27 2.44 22.16
C ASP A 179 -6.06 3.08 22.88
N PRO A 180 -5.73 2.68 24.12
CA PRO A 180 -4.58 3.21 24.86
C PRO A 180 -3.24 3.00 24.14
N VAL A 181 -3.07 1.91 23.38
CA VAL A 181 -1.81 1.58 22.68
C VAL A 181 -1.60 2.54 21.52
N VAL A 182 -2.63 2.73 20.69
CA VAL A 182 -2.58 3.68 19.57
C VAL A 182 -2.42 5.11 20.10
N LYS A 183 -3.07 5.45 21.21
CA LYS A 183 -2.91 6.76 21.86
C LYS A 183 -1.50 6.97 22.39
N GLN A 184 -0.89 5.94 23.00
CA GLN A 184 0.48 6.00 23.48
C GLN A 184 1.48 6.20 22.34
N PHE A 185 1.28 5.55 21.19
CA PHE A 185 2.09 5.79 20.00
C PHE A 185 2.08 7.27 19.60
N TRP A 186 0.90 7.89 19.51
CA TRP A 186 0.81 9.30 19.08
C TRP A 186 1.28 10.31 20.13
N VAL A 187 0.97 10.08 21.42
CA VAL A 187 1.25 11.04 22.50
C VAL A 187 2.69 10.92 23.03
N MET A 188 3.24 9.71 23.05
CA MET A 188 4.57 9.46 23.62
C MET A 188 5.60 9.22 22.52
N GLU A 189 5.37 8.24 21.65
CA GLU A 189 6.39 7.79 20.70
C GLU A 189 6.59 8.82 19.57
N TYR A 190 5.55 9.10 18.79
CA TYR A 190 5.61 10.03 17.66
C TYR A 190 5.93 11.46 18.12
N ALA A 191 5.40 11.89 19.27
CA ALA A 191 5.71 13.21 19.84
C ALA A 191 7.17 13.33 20.33
N SER A 192 7.82 12.22 20.67
CA SER A 192 9.25 12.22 21.05
C SER A 192 10.19 12.28 19.85
N TYR A 193 9.70 12.06 18.63
CA TYR A 193 10.51 12.10 17.43
C TYR A 193 11.01 13.53 17.17
N SER A 194 12.30 13.64 16.84
CA SER A 194 12.80 14.92 16.30
C SER A 194 12.10 15.23 14.97
N GLU A 195 11.88 16.51 14.66
CA GLU A 195 11.18 16.95 13.45
C GLU A 195 11.78 16.34 12.17
N LYS A 196 13.12 16.27 12.10
CA LYS A 196 13.85 15.64 11.00
C LYS A 196 13.56 14.14 10.90
N TYR A 197 13.61 13.44 12.04
CA TYR A 197 13.35 12.00 12.08
C TYR A 197 11.88 11.67 11.77
N ALA A 198 10.93 12.44 12.29
CA ALA A 198 9.51 12.26 11.99
C ALA A 198 9.24 12.39 10.49
N THR A 199 9.78 13.44 9.86
CA THR A 199 9.66 13.65 8.41
C THR A 199 10.24 12.49 7.61
N GLU A 200 11.43 12.00 7.97
CA GLU A 200 12.07 10.87 7.30
C GLU A 200 11.29 9.55 7.50
N ALA A 201 10.76 9.32 8.69
CA ALA A 201 10.02 8.11 9.03
C ALA A 201 8.68 8.01 8.28
N VAL A 202 7.96 9.13 8.12
CA VAL A 202 6.64 9.16 7.46
C VAL A 202 6.73 9.35 5.94
N ALA A 203 7.85 9.86 5.40
CA ALA A 203 8.01 10.15 3.98
C ALA A 203 7.69 8.95 3.08
N ALA A 204 8.12 7.74 3.47
CA ALA A 204 7.82 6.53 2.71
C ALA A 204 6.30 6.25 2.65
N VAL A 205 5.59 6.42 3.77
CA VAL A 205 4.13 6.25 3.83
C VAL A 205 3.43 7.32 3.00
N GLN A 206 3.81 8.59 3.17
CA GLN A 206 3.24 9.73 2.46
C GLN A 206 3.41 9.61 0.94
N ASN A 207 4.59 9.23 0.46
CA ASN A 207 4.83 9.06 -0.98
C ASN A 207 3.93 7.98 -1.58
N LYS A 208 3.73 6.89 -0.86
CA LYS A 208 2.95 5.73 -1.31
C LYS A 208 1.45 6.00 -1.28
N VAL A 209 0.94 6.49 -0.16
CA VAL A 209 -0.46 6.88 -0.02
C VAL A 209 -0.79 8.08 -0.91
N GLY A 210 0.13 9.04 -1.00
CA GLY A 210 0.04 10.21 -1.88
C GLY A 210 -0.05 9.85 -3.36
N GLN A 211 0.67 8.84 -3.84
CA GLN A 211 0.57 8.37 -5.22
C GLN A 211 -0.88 8.01 -5.60
N PHE A 212 -1.62 7.34 -4.71
CA PHE A 212 -3.01 6.99 -4.97
C PHE A 212 -3.96 8.18 -4.86
N LEU A 213 -3.81 8.98 -3.80
CA LEU A 213 -4.67 10.15 -3.56
C LEU A 213 -4.40 11.29 -4.55
N SER A 214 -3.29 11.26 -5.27
CA SER A 214 -2.98 12.21 -6.34
C SER A 214 -3.85 12.01 -7.57
N SER A 215 -4.34 10.79 -7.81
CA SER A 215 -5.27 10.52 -8.90
C SER A 215 -6.65 11.07 -8.53
N ASP A 216 -7.15 12.03 -9.31
CA ASP A 216 -8.49 12.61 -9.14
C ASP A 216 -9.58 11.52 -9.12
N VAL A 217 -9.39 10.46 -9.92
CA VAL A 217 -10.26 9.30 -10.01
C VAL A 217 -10.44 8.63 -8.64
N ILE A 218 -9.32 8.29 -8.01
CA ILE A 218 -9.32 7.59 -6.72
C ILE A 218 -9.73 8.55 -5.61
N ARG A 219 -9.19 9.77 -5.63
CA ARG A 219 -9.49 10.80 -4.64
C ARG A 219 -10.98 11.05 -4.54
N ASN A 220 -11.69 11.24 -5.66
CA ASN A 220 -13.12 11.54 -5.63
C ASN A 220 -13.99 10.37 -5.15
N ILE A 221 -13.46 9.14 -5.14
CA ILE A 221 -14.14 7.95 -4.61
C ILE A 221 -13.90 7.83 -3.10
N VAL A 222 -12.63 7.86 -2.66
CA VAL A 222 -12.24 7.54 -1.28
C VAL A 222 -12.23 8.74 -0.33
N ALA A 223 -12.26 9.97 -0.86
CA ALA A 223 -12.30 11.19 -0.07
C ALA A 223 -13.71 11.59 0.40
N GLN A 224 -14.75 10.89 -0.08
CA GLN A 224 -16.10 11.13 0.39
C GLN A 224 -16.22 10.64 1.82
N VAL A 225 -16.74 11.50 2.71
CA VAL A 225 -16.88 11.17 4.14
C VAL A 225 -17.78 9.96 4.34
N LYS A 226 -18.91 9.92 3.62
CA LYS A 226 -19.85 8.80 3.61
C LYS A 226 -19.75 8.01 2.32
N SER A 227 -19.86 6.69 2.42
CA SER A 227 -20.02 5.82 1.27
C SER A 227 -21.43 5.97 0.71
N THR A 228 -21.57 6.03 -0.62
CA THR A 228 -22.88 6.03 -1.29
C THR A 228 -23.41 4.61 -1.50
N ILE A 229 -22.52 3.62 -1.37
CA ILE A 229 -22.87 2.20 -1.46
C ILE A 229 -22.80 1.54 -0.08
N ASP A 230 -23.86 0.81 0.27
CA ASP A 230 -23.90 -0.06 1.45
C ASP A 230 -23.87 -1.52 0.98
N ILE A 231 -22.69 -2.14 1.13
CA ILE A 231 -22.47 -3.53 0.74
C ILE A 231 -23.34 -4.49 1.55
N ARG A 232 -23.60 -4.19 2.83
CA ARG A 232 -24.44 -5.06 3.68
C ARG A 232 -25.87 -5.06 3.16
N SER A 233 -26.44 -3.87 2.90
CA SER A 233 -27.75 -3.74 2.28
C SER A 233 -27.81 -4.45 0.92
N ILE A 234 -26.80 -4.29 0.07
CA ILE A 234 -26.72 -4.94 -1.24
C ILE A 234 -26.79 -6.47 -1.10
N MET A 235 -26.04 -7.04 -0.17
CA MET A 235 -26.02 -8.48 0.04
C MET A 235 -27.36 -8.99 0.59
N ASP A 236 -27.96 -8.30 1.57
CA ASP A 236 -29.18 -8.75 2.25
C ASP A 236 -30.43 -8.58 1.38
N SER A 237 -30.47 -7.53 0.56
CA SER A 237 -31.54 -7.29 -0.41
C SER A 237 -31.33 -7.99 -1.75
N GLN A 238 -30.32 -8.85 -1.85
CA GLN A 238 -29.99 -9.63 -3.06
C GLN A 238 -29.84 -8.75 -4.32
N LYS A 239 -29.16 -7.60 -4.18
CA LYS A 239 -28.87 -6.67 -5.29
C LYS A 239 -27.73 -7.16 -6.19
N ILE A 240 -27.53 -6.46 -7.31
CA ILE A 240 -26.52 -6.77 -8.32
C ILE A 240 -25.42 -5.71 -8.23
N LEU A 241 -24.24 -6.08 -7.73
CA LEU A 241 -23.06 -5.21 -7.70
C LEU A 241 -22.14 -5.55 -8.86
N LEU A 242 -21.98 -4.63 -9.80
CA LEU A 242 -21.08 -4.79 -10.95
C LEU A 242 -19.91 -3.84 -10.79
N VAL A 243 -18.71 -4.38 -10.70
CA VAL A 243 -17.48 -3.65 -10.38
C VAL A 243 -16.58 -3.66 -11.60
N ASN A 244 -16.59 -2.56 -12.33
CA ASN A 244 -15.73 -2.36 -13.49
C ASN A 244 -14.49 -1.56 -13.04
N LEU A 245 -13.35 -2.23 -12.90
CA LEU A 245 -12.10 -1.59 -12.47
C LEU A 245 -11.16 -1.25 -13.62
N SER A 246 -11.66 -1.27 -14.87
CA SER A 246 -10.92 -1.17 -16.14
C SER A 246 -9.47 -0.69 -16.01
N LYS A 247 -8.53 -1.63 -15.80
CA LYS A 247 -7.10 -1.35 -15.56
C LYS A 247 -6.49 -0.45 -16.63
N GLY A 248 -6.96 -0.56 -17.88
CA GLY A 248 -6.51 0.27 -18.98
C GLY A 248 -6.93 1.75 -18.85
N ARG A 249 -8.05 2.04 -18.18
CA ARG A 249 -8.57 3.40 -17.97
C ARG A 249 -8.06 4.03 -16.67
N ILE A 250 -7.97 3.25 -15.58
CA ILE A 250 -7.65 3.81 -14.24
C ILE A 250 -6.24 3.49 -13.75
N GLY A 251 -5.51 2.63 -14.45
CA GLY A 251 -4.19 2.15 -14.06
C GLY A 251 -4.23 0.88 -13.21
N GLU A 252 -3.18 0.08 -13.30
CA GLU A 252 -3.14 -1.25 -12.67
C GLU A 252 -3.13 -1.19 -11.14
N ASP A 253 -2.26 -0.38 -10.54
CA ASP A 253 -2.15 -0.29 -9.08
C ASP A 253 -3.43 0.25 -8.44
N ASN A 254 -4.06 1.23 -9.10
CA ASN A 254 -5.34 1.81 -8.71
C ASN A 254 -6.48 0.79 -8.75
N SER A 255 -6.52 -0.02 -9.81
CA SER A 255 -7.48 -1.11 -9.96
C SER A 255 -7.32 -2.16 -8.86
N ARG A 256 -6.07 -2.59 -8.59
CA ARG A 256 -5.76 -3.53 -7.50
C ARG A 256 -6.16 -2.98 -6.13
N LEU A 257 -5.89 -1.70 -5.87
CA LEU A 257 -6.25 -1.02 -4.64
C LEU A 257 -7.77 -1.02 -4.42
N LEU A 258 -8.53 -0.47 -5.37
CA LEU A 258 -9.98 -0.37 -5.25
C LEU A 258 -10.64 -1.74 -5.18
N GLY A 259 -10.22 -2.69 -6.03
CA GLY A 259 -10.76 -4.05 -6.00
C GLY A 259 -10.46 -4.76 -4.69
N GLY A 260 -9.22 -4.65 -4.19
CA GLY A 260 -8.84 -5.22 -2.89
C GLY A 260 -9.62 -4.63 -1.73
N MET A 261 -9.79 -3.30 -1.71
CA MET A 261 -10.60 -2.62 -0.69
C MET A 261 -12.08 -3.03 -0.75
N LEU A 262 -12.66 -3.14 -1.95
CA LEU A 262 -14.05 -3.52 -2.14
C LEU A 262 -14.31 -4.96 -1.70
N ILE A 263 -13.43 -5.89 -2.11
CA ILE A 263 -13.50 -7.29 -1.68
C ILE A 263 -13.37 -7.40 -0.15
N ASN A 264 -12.47 -6.63 0.47
CA ASN A 264 -12.37 -6.57 1.93
C ASN A 264 -13.68 -6.04 2.55
N LYS A 265 -14.31 -5.02 1.98
CA LYS A 265 -15.62 -4.55 2.48
C LYS A 265 -16.72 -5.61 2.30
N VAL A 266 -16.71 -6.38 1.21
CA VAL A 266 -17.63 -7.52 1.01
C VAL A 266 -17.41 -8.60 2.08
N GLN A 267 -16.16 -8.93 2.41
CA GLN A 267 -15.84 -9.84 3.51
C GLN A 267 -16.43 -9.35 4.84
N LEU A 268 -16.17 -8.09 5.18
CA LEU A 268 -16.64 -7.51 6.44
C LEU A 268 -18.17 -7.49 6.52
N ALA A 269 -18.84 -7.07 5.44
CA ALA A 269 -20.30 -7.09 5.34
C ALA A 269 -20.87 -8.51 5.49
N ALA A 270 -20.17 -9.52 4.96
CA ALA A 270 -20.54 -10.92 5.14
C ALA A 270 -20.38 -11.36 6.61
N MET A 271 -19.25 -11.04 7.24
CA MET A 271 -18.97 -11.39 8.64
C MET A 271 -19.95 -10.73 9.61
N GLU A 272 -20.37 -9.49 9.31
CA GLU A 272 -21.41 -8.79 10.06
C GLU A 272 -22.71 -9.58 10.11
N ARG A 273 -22.96 -10.56 9.21
CA ARG A 273 -24.21 -11.35 9.19
C ARG A 273 -24.31 -12.34 10.34
N VAL A 274 -23.30 -12.38 11.20
CA VAL A 274 -23.31 -13.12 12.46
C VAL A 274 -24.51 -12.78 13.33
N ASP A 275 -25.07 -11.57 13.18
CA ASP A 275 -26.29 -11.09 13.84
C ASP A 275 -27.60 -11.75 13.33
N MET A 276 -27.58 -12.38 12.15
CA MET A 276 -28.70 -13.13 11.59
C MET A 276 -28.53 -14.63 11.80
N LEU A 277 -29.65 -15.36 11.92
CA LEU A 277 -29.61 -16.83 11.89
C LEU A 277 -29.20 -17.32 10.50
N GLU A 278 -28.41 -18.40 10.44
CA GLU A 278 -27.85 -18.92 9.18
C GLU A 278 -28.93 -19.25 8.12
N LYS A 279 -30.10 -19.72 8.56
CA LYS A 279 -31.25 -20.04 7.68
C LYS A 279 -31.90 -18.81 7.04
N ASP A 280 -31.77 -17.64 7.67
CA ASP A 280 -32.42 -16.40 7.22
C ASP A 280 -31.46 -15.58 6.33
N ARG A 281 -30.15 -15.89 6.37
CA ARG A 281 -29.13 -15.31 5.51
C ARG A 281 -29.39 -15.67 4.06
N LYS A 282 -29.44 -14.66 3.19
CA LYS A 282 -29.56 -14.84 1.74
C LYS A 282 -28.20 -15.17 1.12
N ASP A 283 -28.21 -16.14 0.21
CA ASP A 283 -27.05 -16.48 -0.61
C ASP A 283 -26.65 -15.28 -1.48
N PHE A 284 -25.35 -14.94 -1.44
CA PHE A 284 -24.74 -13.87 -2.22
C PHE A 284 -23.51 -14.40 -2.94
N TYR A 285 -23.44 -14.22 -4.25
CA TYR A 285 -22.39 -14.82 -5.08
C TYR A 285 -21.33 -13.79 -5.47
N LEU A 286 -20.10 -14.00 -5.03
CA LEU A 286 -18.95 -13.16 -5.38
C LEU A 286 -18.15 -13.82 -6.49
N TYR A 287 -18.27 -13.25 -7.68
CA TYR A 287 -17.51 -13.60 -8.86
C TYR A 287 -16.29 -12.70 -9.00
N VAL A 288 -15.11 -13.29 -9.09
CA VAL A 288 -13.87 -12.55 -9.27
C VAL A 288 -13.14 -13.11 -10.48
N ASP A 289 -13.11 -12.34 -11.57
CA ASP A 289 -12.26 -12.65 -12.71
C ASP A 289 -10.84 -12.14 -12.46
N GLU A 290 -9.85 -12.85 -12.99
CA GLU A 290 -8.41 -12.60 -12.74
C GLU A 290 -8.11 -12.39 -11.23
N PHE A 291 -8.57 -13.35 -10.43
CA PHE A 291 -8.52 -13.40 -8.97
C PHE A 291 -7.15 -13.09 -8.36
N GLN A 292 -6.05 -13.45 -9.04
CA GLN A 292 -4.69 -13.19 -8.57
C GLN A 292 -4.40 -11.72 -8.30
N ASN A 293 -5.12 -10.80 -8.96
CA ASN A 293 -4.95 -9.36 -8.75
C ASN A 293 -5.38 -8.90 -7.36
N PHE A 294 -6.24 -9.68 -6.72
CA PHE A 294 -6.87 -9.35 -5.43
C PHE A 294 -6.61 -10.43 -4.37
N ALA A 295 -5.83 -11.46 -4.72
CA ALA A 295 -5.45 -12.56 -3.86
C ALA A 295 -4.51 -12.09 -2.75
N THR A 296 -5.09 -11.74 -1.59
CA THR A 296 -4.37 -11.39 -0.35
C THR A 296 -4.46 -12.52 0.66
N GLU A 297 -3.60 -12.51 1.68
CA GLU A 297 -3.67 -13.44 2.82
C GLU A 297 -5.06 -13.39 3.51
N SER A 298 -5.67 -12.20 3.60
CA SER A 298 -7.04 -12.05 4.14
C SER A 298 -8.07 -12.81 3.30
N PHE A 299 -7.87 -12.93 1.99
CA PHE A 299 -8.75 -13.67 1.10
C PHE A 299 -8.74 -15.18 1.36
N ALA A 300 -7.59 -15.74 1.74
CA ALA A 300 -7.48 -17.14 2.13
C ALA A 300 -8.39 -17.46 3.34
N ASN A 301 -8.49 -16.52 4.29
CA ASN A 301 -9.40 -16.65 5.43
C ASN A 301 -10.87 -16.58 4.99
N ILE A 302 -11.22 -15.73 4.01
CA ILE A 302 -12.57 -15.68 3.43
C ILE A 302 -12.96 -17.06 2.91
N LEU A 303 -12.12 -17.71 2.09
CA LEU A 303 -12.44 -19.02 1.51
C LEU A 303 -12.72 -20.11 2.56
N SER A 304 -12.14 -19.98 3.75
CA SER A 304 -12.32 -20.95 4.84
C SER A 304 -13.58 -20.68 5.68
N GLU A 305 -14.00 -19.41 5.80
CA GLU A 305 -15.06 -18.99 6.73
C GLU A 305 -16.37 -18.55 6.06
N ALA A 306 -16.31 -18.11 4.79
CA ALA A 306 -17.40 -17.46 4.06
C ALA A 306 -18.68 -18.30 3.96
N ARG A 307 -18.55 -19.62 3.93
CA ARG A 307 -19.68 -20.56 3.87
C ARG A 307 -20.73 -20.28 4.94
N LYS A 308 -20.29 -20.01 6.18
CA LYS A 308 -21.21 -19.72 7.31
C LYS A 308 -22.02 -18.45 7.04
N TYR A 309 -21.46 -17.49 6.33
CA TYR A 309 -22.07 -16.18 6.06
C TYR A 309 -22.89 -16.14 4.76
N ARG A 310 -23.11 -17.30 4.10
CA ARG A 310 -23.79 -17.41 2.80
C ARG A 310 -23.15 -16.54 1.71
N LEU A 311 -21.82 -16.35 1.79
CA LEU A 311 -21.01 -15.72 0.76
C LEU A 311 -20.36 -16.82 -0.07
N ASN A 312 -20.74 -16.90 -1.35
CA ASN A 312 -20.38 -18.00 -2.23
C ASN A 312 -19.37 -17.48 -3.25
N LEU A 313 -18.11 -17.90 -3.15
CA LEU A 313 -17.04 -17.42 -4.01
C LEU A 313 -16.93 -18.26 -5.30
N ILE A 314 -16.85 -17.57 -6.44
CA ILE A 314 -16.54 -18.14 -7.74
C ILE A 314 -15.33 -17.38 -8.27
N VAL A 315 -14.14 -17.98 -8.17
CA VAL A 315 -12.89 -17.30 -8.48
C VAL A 315 -12.24 -17.91 -9.72
N ALA A 316 -11.80 -17.05 -10.64
CA ALA A 316 -11.13 -17.46 -11.86
C ALA A 316 -9.75 -16.81 -12.00
N HIS A 317 -8.78 -17.56 -12.51
CA HIS A 317 -7.48 -17.00 -12.89
C HIS A 317 -6.79 -17.82 -13.99
N GLN A 318 -5.61 -17.37 -14.42
CA GLN A 318 -4.96 -17.93 -15.61
C GLN A 318 -4.04 -19.12 -15.33
N TYR A 319 -3.18 -19.02 -14.32
CA TYR A 319 -2.19 -20.04 -13.97
C TYR A 319 -1.81 -19.98 -12.47
N MET A 320 -1.49 -21.13 -11.86
CA MET A 320 -1.34 -21.28 -10.41
C MET A 320 -0.22 -20.43 -9.84
N ALA A 321 0.87 -20.28 -10.60
CA ALA A 321 2.06 -19.57 -10.14
C ALA A 321 1.86 -18.06 -9.86
N GLN A 322 0.68 -17.49 -10.16
CA GLN A 322 0.34 -16.11 -9.76
C GLN A 322 -0.13 -16.00 -8.31
N LEU A 323 -0.51 -17.12 -7.69
CA LEU A 323 -0.97 -17.17 -6.31
C LEU A 323 0.21 -17.42 -5.38
N THR A 324 0.15 -16.87 -4.16
CA THR A 324 1.07 -17.28 -3.09
C THR A 324 0.70 -18.68 -2.62
N ASP A 325 1.66 -19.39 -2.03
CA ASP A 325 1.43 -20.75 -1.54
C ASP A 325 0.27 -20.81 -0.53
N GLU A 326 0.14 -19.82 0.37
CA GLU A 326 -0.97 -19.80 1.34
C GLU A 326 -2.34 -19.65 0.67
N VAL A 327 -2.45 -18.78 -0.35
CA VAL A 327 -3.73 -18.57 -1.06
C VAL A 327 -4.08 -19.81 -1.88
N LYS A 328 -3.08 -20.39 -2.54
CA LYS A 328 -3.22 -21.60 -3.35
C LYS A 328 -3.69 -22.78 -2.50
N ASP A 329 -3.06 -23.02 -1.35
CA ASP A 329 -3.46 -24.06 -0.41
C ASP A 329 -4.89 -23.82 0.12
N ALA A 330 -5.24 -22.57 0.41
CA ALA A 330 -6.59 -22.22 0.83
C ALA A 330 -7.65 -22.44 -0.27
N VAL A 331 -7.30 -22.18 -1.53
CA VAL A 331 -8.19 -22.44 -2.67
C VAL A 331 -8.39 -23.94 -2.88
N LEU A 332 -7.31 -24.71 -2.98
CA LEU A 332 -7.38 -26.15 -3.22
C LEU A 332 -8.02 -26.91 -2.04
N GLY A 333 -7.80 -26.45 -0.81
CA GLY A 333 -8.33 -27.08 0.40
C GLY A 333 -9.80 -26.79 0.71
N ASN A 334 -10.33 -25.62 0.31
CA ASN A 334 -11.69 -25.21 0.68
C ASN A 334 -12.72 -25.25 -0.45
N VAL A 335 -12.27 -25.31 -1.72
CA VAL A 335 -13.19 -25.31 -2.85
C VAL A 335 -13.79 -26.70 -3.08
N GLY A 336 -15.12 -26.75 -3.13
CA GLY A 336 -15.87 -27.97 -3.39
C GLY A 336 -15.98 -28.35 -4.86
N THR A 337 -16.01 -27.37 -5.77
CA THR A 337 -16.08 -27.61 -7.22
C THR A 337 -14.92 -26.98 -7.97
N MET A 338 -14.20 -27.78 -8.74
CA MET A 338 -13.05 -27.35 -9.53
C MET A 338 -13.32 -27.55 -11.01
N THR A 339 -13.09 -26.50 -11.82
CA THR A 339 -13.22 -26.52 -13.27
C THR A 339 -11.92 -26.06 -13.91
N VAL A 340 -11.30 -26.95 -14.67
CA VAL A 340 -9.99 -26.76 -15.30
C VAL A 340 -10.18 -26.73 -16.81
N PHE A 341 -9.84 -25.59 -17.42
CA PHE A 341 -9.61 -25.48 -18.85
C PHE A 341 -8.15 -25.81 -19.17
N ARG A 342 -7.75 -25.65 -20.44
CA ARG A 342 -6.35 -25.79 -20.85
C ARG A 342 -5.40 -24.90 -20.05
N VAL A 343 -4.42 -25.49 -19.38
CA VAL A 343 -3.37 -24.79 -18.58
C VAL A 343 -1.95 -25.02 -19.10
N GLY A 344 -0.93 -24.54 -18.39
CA GLY A 344 0.48 -24.84 -18.66
C GLY A 344 0.92 -26.19 -18.11
N ALA A 345 2.11 -26.66 -18.51
CA ALA A 345 2.66 -27.91 -17.99
C ALA A 345 2.91 -27.89 -16.47
N PRO A 346 3.47 -26.81 -15.87
CA PRO A 346 3.63 -26.75 -14.42
C PRO A 346 2.31 -26.84 -13.66
N ASP A 347 1.30 -26.07 -14.10
CA ASP A 347 -0.04 -26.11 -13.49
C ASP A 347 -0.68 -27.50 -13.63
N ALA A 348 -0.50 -28.16 -14.78
CA ALA A 348 -1.07 -29.49 -15.04
C ALA A 348 -0.47 -30.58 -14.13
N GLN A 349 0.83 -30.51 -13.84
CA GLN A 349 1.50 -31.42 -12.90
C GLN A 349 0.95 -31.27 -11.48
N GLU A 350 0.68 -30.04 -11.09
CA GLU A 350 0.16 -29.75 -9.76
C GLU A 350 -1.30 -30.20 -9.60
N LEU A 351 -2.13 -29.87 -10.61
CA LEU A 351 -3.54 -30.26 -10.67
C LEU A 351 -3.73 -31.76 -10.83
N GLU A 352 -2.73 -32.51 -11.32
CA GLU A 352 -2.80 -33.97 -11.50
C GLU A 352 -3.35 -34.67 -10.25
N THR A 353 -2.87 -34.28 -9.08
CA THR A 353 -3.26 -34.86 -7.78
C THR A 353 -4.77 -34.80 -7.51
N GLU A 354 -5.47 -33.79 -8.03
CA GLU A 354 -6.92 -33.61 -7.90
C GLU A 354 -7.73 -34.40 -8.93
N PHE A 355 -7.12 -34.76 -10.05
CA PHE A 355 -7.77 -35.39 -11.21
C PHE A 355 -7.41 -36.87 -11.39
N MET A 356 -6.46 -37.38 -10.60
CA MET A 356 -6.13 -38.80 -10.57
C MET A 356 -7.30 -39.68 -10.08
N PRO A 357 -7.41 -40.93 -10.58
CA PRO A 357 -6.57 -41.57 -11.60
C PRO A 357 -7.11 -41.37 -13.03
N ARG A 358 -8.03 -40.43 -13.25
CA ARG A 358 -8.82 -40.34 -14.50
C ARG A 358 -8.11 -39.60 -15.62
N PHE A 359 -7.34 -38.57 -15.29
CA PHE A 359 -6.67 -37.71 -16.26
C PHE A 359 -5.20 -37.57 -15.90
N THR A 360 -4.35 -37.52 -16.93
CA THR A 360 -2.91 -37.22 -16.79
C THR A 360 -2.63 -35.74 -17.08
N PRO A 361 -1.45 -35.20 -16.73
CA PRO A 361 -1.08 -33.83 -17.07
C PRO A 361 -1.19 -33.53 -18.57
N GLU A 362 -0.82 -34.49 -19.43
CA GLU A 362 -0.91 -34.36 -20.89
C GLU A 362 -2.35 -34.13 -21.36
N ASP A 363 -3.33 -34.78 -20.71
CA ASP A 363 -4.74 -34.58 -21.04
C ASP A 363 -5.18 -33.14 -20.76
N ILE A 364 -4.71 -32.55 -19.65
CA ILE A 364 -5.07 -31.18 -19.24
C ILE A 364 -4.41 -30.15 -20.17
N ILE A 365 -3.17 -30.39 -20.58
CA ILE A 365 -2.41 -29.51 -21.49
C ILE A 365 -3.03 -29.51 -22.90
N ASN A 366 -3.52 -30.66 -23.37
CA ASN A 366 -4.05 -30.83 -24.73
C ASN A 366 -5.55 -30.51 -24.84
N LEU A 367 -6.17 -30.01 -23.76
CA LEU A 367 -7.59 -29.73 -23.72
C LEU A 367 -8.03 -28.70 -24.80
N PRO A 368 -9.03 -29.02 -25.63
CA PRO A 368 -9.55 -28.08 -26.63
C PRO A 368 -10.24 -26.85 -26.01
N LYS A 369 -10.40 -25.80 -26.83
CA LYS A 369 -11.17 -24.59 -26.44
C LYS A 369 -12.60 -24.98 -26.08
N HIS A 370 -13.16 -24.35 -25.04
CA HIS A 370 -14.52 -24.60 -24.53
C HIS A 370 -14.76 -26.00 -23.96
N GLN A 371 -13.71 -26.81 -23.81
CA GLN A 371 -13.76 -28.04 -23.05
C GLN A 371 -13.16 -27.81 -21.67
N VAL A 372 -13.62 -28.60 -20.70
CA VAL A 372 -13.19 -28.55 -19.30
C VAL A 372 -13.05 -29.96 -18.75
N TYR A 373 -12.12 -30.13 -17.83
CA TYR A 373 -12.17 -31.19 -16.84
C TYR A 373 -12.67 -30.60 -15.54
N LEU A 374 -13.54 -31.34 -14.84
CA LEU A 374 -14.10 -30.85 -13.60
C LEU A 374 -14.28 -31.95 -12.57
N LYS A 375 -14.20 -31.53 -11.32
CA LYS A 375 -14.59 -32.26 -10.12
C LYS A 375 -15.80 -31.51 -9.57
N LEU A 376 -16.98 -32.02 -9.88
CA LEU A 376 -18.25 -31.37 -9.52
C LEU A 376 -18.66 -31.86 -8.15
N MET A 377 -19.02 -30.95 -7.26
CA MET A 377 -19.73 -31.39 -6.07
C MET A 377 -21.21 -31.64 -6.38
N ILE A 378 -21.72 -32.78 -5.95
CA ILE A 378 -23.10 -33.20 -6.14
C ILE A 378 -23.62 -33.66 -4.78
N ASP A 379 -24.59 -32.93 -4.23
CA ASP A 379 -25.23 -33.26 -2.95
C ASP A 379 -24.22 -33.43 -1.80
N GLY A 380 -23.24 -32.52 -1.72
CA GLY A 380 -22.20 -32.56 -0.69
C GLY A 380 -21.02 -33.49 -0.98
N ILE A 381 -21.06 -34.29 -2.06
CA ILE A 381 -20.04 -35.28 -2.38
C ILE A 381 -19.29 -34.87 -3.66
N ALA A 382 -17.96 -34.88 -3.60
CA ALA A 382 -17.14 -34.65 -4.79
C ALA A 382 -17.28 -35.81 -5.78
N SER A 383 -17.69 -35.51 -7.00
CA SER A 383 -17.77 -36.50 -8.08
C SER A 383 -16.38 -36.99 -8.48
N PRO A 384 -16.27 -38.20 -9.05
CA PRO A 384 -15.10 -38.56 -9.83
C PRO A 384 -14.86 -37.50 -10.92
N PRO A 385 -13.61 -37.15 -11.24
CA PRO A 385 -13.33 -36.22 -12.31
C PRO A 385 -13.89 -36.70 -13.66
N PHE A 386 -14.44 -35.77 -14.44
CA PHE A 386 -14.98 -36.03 -15.76
C PHE A 386 -14.82 -34.84 -16.69
N SER A 387 -15.02 -35.09 -17.98
CA SER A 387 -14.90 -34.07 -19.04
C SER A 387 -16.26 -33.53 -19.47
N ALA A 388 -16.27 -32.27 -19.87
CA ALA A 388 -17.47 -31.60 -20.35
C ALA A 388 -17.13 -30.49 -21.34
N ALA A 389 -18.16 -30.00 -22.04
CA ALA A 389 -18.07 -28.80 -22.85
C ALA A 389 -18.87 -27.67 -22.18
N THR A 390 -18.32 -26.46 -22.12
CA THR A 390 -19.02 -25.32 -21.56
C THR A 390 -20.16 -24.87 -22.48
N LEU A 391 -21.15 -24.19 -21.90
CA LEU A 391 -22.26 -23.65 -22.68
C LEU A 391 -21.81 -22.41 -23.48
N PRO A 392 -22.36 -22.21 -24.71
CA PRO A 392 -22.21 -20.92 -25.40
C PRO A 392 -22.93 -19.81 -24.63
N PRO A 393 -22.72 -18.53 -24.98
CA PRO A 393 -23.48 -17.42 -24.39
C PRO A 393 -24.99 -17.68 -24.44
N ILE A 394 -25.66 -17.60 -23.28
CA ILE A 394 -27.06 -18.00 -23.13
C ILE A 394 -28.06 -16.85 -23.23
N ALA A 395 -27.61 -15.60 -23.04
CA ALA A 395 -28.51 -14.48 -22.83
C ALA A 395 -28.92 -13.77 -24.13
N GLN A 396 -30.13 -13.22 -24.12
CA GLN A 396 -30.67 -12.40 -25.19
C GLN A 396 -30.44 -10.93 -24.84
N ASN A 397 -29.92 -10.16 -25.79
CA ASN A 397 -29.62 -8.74 -25.57
C ASN A 397 -30.92 -7.99 -25.25
N THR A 398 -30.92 -7.26 -24.13
CA THR A 398 -32.06 -6.44 -23.68
C THR A 398 -31.92 -4.97 -24.04
N GLY A 399 -30.72 -4.51 -24.46
CA GLY A 399 -30.40 -3.11 -24.75
C GLY A 399 -30.59 -2.20 -23.54
N SER A 400 -30.30 -2.72 -22.34
CA SER A 400 -30.60 -2.06 -21.08
C SER A 400 -29.43 -1.22 -20.54
N GLU A 401 -28.24 -1.29 -21.14
CA GLU A 401 -27.01 -0.69 -20.61
C GLU A 401 -27.20 0.78 -20.20
N GLU A 402 -27.60 1.65 -21.12
CA GLU A 402 -27.77 3.08 -20.85
C GLU A 402 -28.79 3.35 -19.73
N LYS A 403 -29.86 2.55 -19.67
CA LYS A 403 -30.90 2.69 -18.64
C LYS A 403 -30.36 2.27 -17.28
N VAL A 404 -29.60 1.18 -17.22
CA VAL A 404 -28.96 0.70 -15.99
C VAL A 404 -27.97 1.75 -15.46
N ILE A 405 -27.09 2.25 -16.32
CA ILE A 405 -26.07 3.25 -15.94
C ILE A 405 -26.75 4.50 -15.39
N ARG A 406 -27.78 5.02 -16.08
CA ARG A 406 -28.51 6.21 -15.62
C ARG A 406 -29.17 6.00 -14.25
N ILE A 407 -29.90 4.89 -14.07
CA ILE A 407 -30.57 4.56 -12.80
C ILE A 407 -29.55 4.39 -11.67
N SER A 408 -28.41 3.78 -11.97
CA SER A 408 -27.36 3.57 -10.97
C SER A 408 -26.71 4.89 -10.54
N ARG A 409 -26.40 5.77 -11.51
CA ARG A 409 -25.86 7.12 -11.23
C ARG A 409 -26.81 7.95 -10.34
N GLU A 410 -28.10 7.98 -10.66
CA GLU A 410 -29.11 8.73 -9.90
C GLU A 410 -29.21 8.29 -8.43
N ARG A 411 -28.89 7.01 -8.13
CA ARG A 411 -29.06 6.43 -6.80
C ARG A 411 -27.78 6.36 -5.98
N TYR A 412 -26.65 6.07 -6.62
CA TYR A 412 -25.42 5.68 -5.93
C TYR A 412 -24.22 6.55 -6.27
N ALA A 413 -24.33 7.50 -7.20
CA ALA A 413 -23.25 8.42 -7.53
C ALA A 413 -23.60 9.86 -7.09
N ALA A 414 -22.56 10.68 -7.01
CA ALA A 414 -22.73 12.12 -6.78
C ALA A 414 -21.98 12.89 -7.87
N ASP A 415 -22.44 14.11 -8.12
CA ASP A 415 -21.83 15.01 -9.10
C ASP A 415 -20.40 15.37 -8.66
N LYS A 416 -19.46 15.25 -9.60
CA LYS A 416 -18.06 15.61 -9.40
C LYS A 416 -17.87 16.98 -8.76
N ALA A 417 -18.60 18.01 -9.21
CA ALA A 417 -18.43 19.38 -8.71
C ALA A 417 -18.74 19.48 -7.21
N VAL A 418 -19.78 18.78 -6.76
CA VAL A 418 -20.18 18.73 -5.34
C VAL A 418 -19.12 18.01 -4.51
N ILE A 419 -18.48 16.98 -5.07
CA ILE A 419 -17.44 16.23 -4.38
C ILE A 419 -16.15 17.06 -4.29
N GLU A 420 -15.72 17.69 -5.38
CA GLU A 420 -14.52 18.51 -5.39
C GLU A 420 -14.63 19.69 -4.42
N GLU A 421 -15.80 20.33 -4.35
CA GLU A 421 -16.07 21.38 -3.35
C GLU A 421 -15.92 20.84 -1.91
N ARG A 422 -16.48 19.65 -1.64
CA ARG A 422 -16.34 18.99 -0.33
C ARG A 422 -14.90 18.59 -0.03
N VAL A 423 -14.13 18.16 -1.02
CA VAL A 423 -12.72 17.81 -0.86
C VAL A 423 -11.91 19.08 -0.58
N MET A 424 -12.16 20.20 -1.28
CA MET A 424 -11.50 21.48 -1.01
C MET A 424 -11.78 21.96 0.41
N LYS A 425 -13.04 21.95 0.84
CA LYS A 425 -13.47 22.17 2.22
C LYS A 425 -12.70 21.30 3.20
N TRP A 426 -12.64 20.00 2.93
CA TRP A 426 -11.98 19.04 3.80
C TRP A 426 -10.46 19.26 3.88
N THR A 427 -9.82 19.70 2.78
CA THR A 427 -8.38 20.03 2.76
C THR A 427 -8.04 21.39 3.37
N GLY A 428 -9.03 22.20 3.73
CA GLY A 428 -8.81 23.55 4.30
C GLY A 428 -8.34 24.59 3.28
N LEU A 429 -8.52 24.33 1.98
CA LEU A 429 -8.15 25.23 0.88
C LEU A 429 -9.30 26.14 0.43
N GLU A 430 -10.43 26.09 1.13
CA GLU A 430 -11.60 26.88 0.78
C GLU A 430 -11.34 28.37 0.99
N GLY A 431 -11.38 29.17 -0.09
CA GLY A 431 -11.15 30.61 -0.04
C GLY A 431 -9.72 31.03 0.29
N ALA A 432 -8.77 30.08 0.34
CA ALA A 432 -7.38 30.40 0.54
C ALA A 432 -6.78 30.93 -0.77
N ASP A 433 -6.36 32.19 -0.76
CA ASP A 433 -5.61 32.77 -1.85
C ASP A 433 -4.30 31.99 -2.00
N ILE A 434 -4.20 31.18 -3.06
CA ILE A 434 -3.09 30.24 -3.27
C ILE A 434 -1.76 31.00 -3.25
N ASP A 435 -1.75 32.25 -3.71
CA ASP A 435 -0.59 33.14 -3.66
C ASP A 435 -0.21 33.50 -2.21
N GLN A 436 -1.17 33.74 -1.32
CA GLN A 436 -0.88 33.99 0.11
C GLN A 436 -0.41 32.74 0.84
N LEU A 437 -0.97 31.57 0.55
CA LEU A 437 -0.48 30.30 1.12
C LEU A 437 0.91 29.94 0.61
N MET A 438 1.19 30.18 -0.69
CA MET A 438 2.52 30.01 -1.26
C MET A 438 3.52 31.02 -0.68
N ASP A 439 3.10 32.26 -0.43
CA ASP A 439 3.94 33.27 0.22
C ASP A 439 4.19 32.96 1.69
N GLN A 440 3.21 32.40 2.42
CA GLN A 440 3.40 31.91 3.79
C GLN A 440 4.27 30.63 3.84
N ALA A 441 4.14 29.73 2.89
CA ALA A 441 4.99 28.54 2.77
C ALA A 441 6.42 28.92 2.35
N LYS A 442 6.58 29.92 1.47
CA LYS A 442 7.89 30.53 1.17
C LYS A 442 8.44 31.27 2.38
N ALA A 443 7.63 31.94 3.19
CA ALA A 443 8.06 32.60 4.43
C ALA A 443 8.49 31.60 5.51
N LYS A 444 7.80 30.46 5.65
CA LYS A 444 8.18 29.35 6.54
C LYS A 444 9.40 28.58 6.02
N GLY A 445 9.49 28.34 4.71
CA GLY A 445 10.65 27.73 4.05
C GLY A 445 11.87 28.66 3.95
N SER A 446 11.63 29.98 3.99
CA SER A 446 12.65 31.02 4.19
C SER A 446 12.91 31.30 5.66
N GLY A 447 12.58 30.37 6.56
CA GLY A 447 13.31 30.15 7.81
C GLY A 447 14.76 29.70 7.56
N ASN A 448 15.42 30.28 6.55
CA ASN A 448 16.86 30.38 6.54
C ASN A 448 17.16 31.25 7.74
N GLN A 449 17.45 30.64 8.90
CA GLN A 449 18.15 31.33 9.97
C GLN A 449 19.24 32.13 9.28
N ALA A 450 19.16 33.46 9.35
CA ALA A 450 20.24 34.31 8.87
C ALA A 450 21.47 33.86 9.65
N LYS A 451 22.30 32.99 9.05
CA LYS A 451 23.42 32.38 9.74
C LYS A 451 24.31 33.54 10.19
N VAL A 452 24.32 33.78 11.50
CA VAL A 452 25.09 34.87 12.11
C VAL A 452 26.53 34.69 11.65
N LYS A 453 27.02 35.62 10.82
CA LYS A 453 28.39 35.58 10.32
C LYS A 453 29.29 36.02 11.47
N HIS A 454 30.11 35.10 11.97
CA HIS A 454 31.11 35.39 12.98
C HIS A 454 32.40 35.86 12.29
N LYS A 455 32.93 37.02 12.71
CA LYS A 455 34.22 37.53 12.24
C LYS A 455 35.36 36.89 13.02
N TYR A 456 36.40 36.47 12.29
CA TYR A 456 37.63 35.88 12.83
C TYR A 456 38.84 36.53 12.19
N LYS A 457 39.95 36.57 12.92
CA LYS A 457 41.25 36.99 12.40
C LYS A 457 42.10 35.75 12.14
N CYS A 458 42.65 35.63 10.94
CA CYS A 458 43.51 34.50 10.60
C CYS A 458 44.81 34.54 11.42
N SER A 459 45.13 33.45 12.12
CA SER A 459 46.29 33.32 13.00
C SER A 459 47.65 33.39 12.28
N TRP A 460 47.69 33.10 10.97
CA TRP A 460 48.91 33.18 10.15
C TRP A 460 49.07 34.52 9.42
N THR A 461 48.03 34.97 8.72
CA THR A 461 48.08 36.15 7.85
C THR A 461 47.57 37.44 8.50
N GLY A 462 46.91 37.35 9.66
CA GLY A 462 46.31 38.48 10.35
C GLY A 462 45.09 39.10 9.66
N LYS A 463 44.66 38.61 8.50
CA LYS A 463 43.49 39.11 7.76
C LYS A 463 42.19 38.70 8.44
N GLU A 464 41.21 39.60 8.48
CA GLU A 464 39.86 39.31 8.96
C GLU A 464 39.02 38.61 7.89
N PHE A 465 38.26 37.60 8.30
CA PHE A 465 37.31 36.91 7.45
C PHE A 465 36.06 36.50 8.25
N SER A 466 34.93 36.27 7.58
CA SER A 466 33.67 35.94 8.24
C SER A 466 33.13 34.60 7.75
N ILE A 467 32.68 33.77 8.69
CA ILE A 467 32.09 32.45 8.39
C ILE A 467 30.79 32.24 9.19
N PRO A 468 29.85 31.46 8.64
CA PRO A 468 28.53 31.25 9.24
C PRO A 468 28.50 30.17 10.34
N VAL A 469 29.67 29.80 10.89
CA VAL A 469 29.83 28.73 11.90
C VAL A 469 30.73 29.26 13.02
N LYS A 470 30.35 28.99 14.28
CA LYS A 470 31.15 29.37 15.45
C LYS A 470 32.33 28.42 15.63
N LEU A 471 33.55 28.89 15.37
CA LEU A 471 34.79 28.14 15.62
C LEU A 471 35.22 28.22 17.09
N ASP A 472 35.84 27.14 17.57
CA ASP A 472 36.50 27.05 18.87
C ASP A 472 37.74 27.97 18.90
N ARG A 473 37.81 28.84 19.91
CA ARG A 473 38.85 29.87 20.07
C ARG A 473 40.13 29.32 20.71
N GLY A 474 40.11 28.08 21.21
CA GLY A 474 41.29 27.40 21.77
C GLY A 474 42.26 26.84 20.72
N ARG A 475 41.97 26.99 19.41
CA ARG A 475 42.80 26.49 18.31
C ARG A 475 43.13 27.60 17.32
N PRO A 476 44.26 27.50 16.58
CA PRO A 476 44.62 28.49 15.57
C PRO A 476 43.60 28.49 14.43
N ILE A 477 43.11 29.67 14.05
CA ILE A 477 42.06 29.84 13.04
C ILE A 477 42.70 30.35 11.76
N TYR A 478 42.55 29.61 10.65
CA TYR A 478 43.16 29.98 9.36
C TYR A 478 42.09 30.32 8.32
N SER A 479 42.29 31.40 7.57
CA SER A 479 41.53 31.68 6.33
C SER A 479 41.94 30.67 5.23
N GLU A 480 41.19 30.60 4.12
CA GLU A 480 41.54 29.70 3.01
C GLU A 480 42.96 29.96 2.47
N GLU A 481 43.34 31.22 2.27
CA GLU A 481 44.71 31.61 1.92
C GLU A 481 45.73 31.16 2.98
N GLY A 482 45.40 31.36 4.27
CA GLY A 482 46.28 30.97 5.38
C GLY A 482 46.48 29.45 5.49
N LYS A 483 45.46 28.65 5.15
CA LYS A 483 45.55 27.18 5.14
C LYS A 483 46.51 26.69 4.06
N GLU A 484 46.51 27.29 2.87
CA GLU A 484 47.43 26.93 1.79
C GLU A 484 48.88 27.25 2.15
N MET A 485 49.13 28.41 2.76
CA MET A 485 50.47 28.80 3.21
C MET A 485 51.00 27.91 4.34
N VAL A 486 50.16 27.55 5.31
CA VAL A 486 50.52 26.61 6.39
C VAL A 486 50.78 25.21 5.83
N ARG A 487 50.03 24.76 4.82
CA ARG A 487 50.29 23.48 4.14
C ARG A 487 51.61 23.49 3.38
N ALA A 488 51.98 24.60 2.74
CA ALA A 488 53.28 24.76 2.09
C ALA A 488 54.43 24.77 3.12
N ALA A 489 54.32 25.55 4.19
CA ALA A 489 55.32 25.62 5.26
C ALA A 489 55.52 24.29 6.00
N LYS A 490 54.47 23.46 6.13
CA LYS A 490 54.60 22.09 6.65
C LYS A 490 55.33 21.15 5.69
N LYS A 491 55.21 21.36 4.38
CA LYS A 491 55.92 20.57 3.36
C LYS A 491 57.41 20.90 3.33
N ASP A 492 57.76 22.16 3.57
CA ASP A 492 59.15 22.64 3.57
C ASP A 492 59.85 22.49 4.94
N GLY A 493 59.16 21.95 5.95
CA GLY A 493 59.73 21.66 7.28
C GLY A 493 59.96 22.89 8.18
N THR A 494 59.44 24.06 7.80
CA THR A 494 59.68 25.36 8.48
C THR A 494 58.55 25.78 9.42
N TYR A 495 57.50 24.97 9.57
CA TYR A 495 56.35 25.28 10.43
C TYR A 495 56.62 24.99 11.92
N ASP A 496 56.69 26.02 12.77
CA ASP A 496 56.74 25.89 14.23
C ASP A 496 55.45 26.44 14.88
N PRO A 497 54.58 25.57 15.43
CA PRO A 497 53.31 25.98 16.02
C PRO A 497 53.44 26.85 17.28
N ARG A 498 54.64 27.11 17.81
CA ARG A 498 54.82 28.04 18.94
C ARG A 498 55.33 29.43 18.54
N LYS A 499 55.94 29.59 17.36
CA LYS A 499 56.51 30.86 16.89
C LYS A 499 55.65 31.58 15.85
N ASP A 500 54.90 30.82 15.05
CA ASP A 500 54.25 31.36 13.86
C ASP A 500 52.75 31.67 14.07
N ILE A 501 52.28 31.62 15.33
CA ILE A 501 50.89 31.89 15.70
C ILE A 501 50.81 33.30 16.29
N ILE A 502 50.08 34.18 15.61
CA ILE A 502 49.74 35.49 16.14
C ILE A 502 48.62 35.29 17.18
N TYR A 503 48.96 35.35 18.46
CA TYR A 503 47.97 35.44 19.54
C TYR A 503 47.50 36.89 19.64
N SER A 504 46.23 37.16 19.31
CA SER A 504 45.62 38.45 19.62
C SER A 504 45.10 38.41 21.05
N ASP A 505 45.94 38.86 21.99
CA ASP A 505 45.48 39.28 23.31
C ASP A 505 44.79 40.63 23.17
N THR A 506 43.46 40.62 23.01
CA THR A 506 42.62 41.79 23.33
C THR A 506 41.18 41.36 23.57
N LEU A 507 40.70 41.80 24.73
CA LEU A 507 39.41 41.54 25.34
C LEU A 507 38.24 42.25 24.64
N GLU A 508 37.05 41.75 25.00
CA GLU A 508 35.69 42.30 24.90
C GLU A 508 34.77 41.90 23.71
N PRO A 509 33.50 41.56 24.01
CA PRO A 509 32.48 41.27 23.01
C PRO A 509 32.07 42.57 22.31
N ILE A 510 32.21 42.61 20.98
CA ILE A 510 31.50 43.61 20.18
C ILE A 510 30.02 43.26 20.27
N GLY A 511 29.27 44.12 20.95
CA GLY A 511 27.82 44.03 21.11
C GLY A 511 27.10 43.89 19.77
N SER A 512 25.93 43.26 19.83
CA SER A 512 24.96 43.24 18.74
C SER A 512 24.62 44.67 18.31
N VAL A 513 24.96 45.05 17.08
CA VAL A 513 24.46 46.29 16.49
C VAL A 513 23.09 45.99 15.87
N ALA A 514 22.06 46.23 16.65
CA ALA A 514 20.75 46.66 16.18
C ALA A 514 20.27 47.73 17.17
N GLU A 515 20.72 48.98 16.97
CA GLU A 515 20.19 50.13 17.70
C GLU A 515 18.76 50.41 17.20
N LEU A 516 17.78 49.89 17.92
CA LEU A 516 16.50 50.55 18.11
C LEU A 516 16.76 51.79 18.98
N GLY A 517 16.60 52.99 18.41
CA GLY A 517 16.49 54.19 19.23
C GLY A 517 15.24 54.11 20.10
N THR A 518 15.30 54.62 21.33
CA THR A 518 14.26 54.60 22.38
C THR A 518 12.93 55.26 22.01
N ASP A 519 12.79 55.75 20.78
CA ASP A 519 11.66 56.58 20.34
C ASP A 519 10.81 55.86 19.26
N GLY A 520 11.11 54.60 18.92
CA GLY A 520 10.34 53.79 17.96
C GLY A 520 10.43 54.24 16.50
N LEU A 521 11.38 55.12 16.16
CA LEU A 521 11.57 55.70 14.83
C LEU A 521 12.84 55.18 14.15
N TRP A 522 12.74 54.83 12.87
CA TRP A 522 13.81 54.30 12.04
C TRP A 522 14.54 55.41 11.28
N ALA A 523 15.88 55.35 11.20
CA ALA A 523 16.68 56.31 10.45
C ALA A 523 16.59 56.07 8.93
N VAL A 524 16.20 57.10 8.18
CA VAL A 524 16.18 57.13 6.70
C VAL A 524 17.52 57.64 6.21
N ARG A 525 18.17 56.89 5.31
CA ARG A 525 19.47 57.23 4.73
C ARG A 525 19.37 57.58 3.25
N ASN A 526 20.22 58.48 2.77
CA ASN A 526 20.37 58.75 1.33
C ASN A 526 21.23 57.65 0.65
N GLU A 527 21.40 57.77 -0.67
CA GLU A 527 22.16 56.82 -1.49
C GLU A 527 23.66 56.76 -1.13
N GLU A 528 24.18 57.78 -0.47
CA GLU A 528 25.57 57.86 0.03
C GLU A 528 25.73 57.30 1.45
N GLY A 529 24.63 56.92 2.11
CA GLY A 529 24.62 56.25 3.41
C GLY A 529 24.48 57.16 4.64
N ASP A 530 24.33 58.48 4.41
CA ASP A 530 24.13 59.48 5.46
C ASP A 530 22.66 59.54 5.91
N ILE A 531 22.43 59.77 7.20
CA ILE A 531 21.09 59.83 7.80
C ILE A 531 20.46 61.20 7.48
N VAL A 532 19.36 61.20 6.73
CA VAL A 532 18.66 62.43 6.29
C VAL A 532 17.34 62.65 7.04
N GLY A 533 16.90 61.70 7.87
CA GLY A 533 15.74 61.87 8.76
C GLY A 533 15.38 60.62 9.56
N LYS A 534 14.34 60.70 10.40
CA LYS A 534 13.77 59.55 11.14
C LYS A 534 12.28 59.40 10.79
N LYS A 535 11.82 58.18 10.47
CA LYS A 535 10.43 57.84 10.13
C LYS A 535 9.96 56.60 10.88
N ASP A 536 8.68 56.56 11.21
CA ASP A 536 7.99 55.41 11.79
C ASP A 536 7.77 54.29 10.76
N GLU A 537 7.63 53.05 11.23
CA GLU A 537 7.62 51.84 10.38
C GLU A 537 6.43 51.83 9.39
N ASP A 538 5.28 52.38 9.80
CA ASP A 538 4.08 52.45 8.97
C ASP A 538 4.18 53.50 7.86
N SER A 539 4.86 54.63 8.10
CA SER A 539 5.12 55.61 7.03
C SER A 539 6.12 55.05 6.00
N MET A 540 7.13 54.28 6.43
CA MET A 540 8.05 53.60 5.50
C MET A 540 7.37 52.51 4.65
N LYS A 541 6.42 51.76 5.21
CA LYS A 541 5.61 50.79 4.45
C LYS A 541 4.73 51.46 3.40
N ARG A 542 4.13 52.62 3.73
CA ARG A 542 3.36 53.42 2.76
C ARG A 542 4.24 53.99 1.67
N ASP A 543 5.42 54.53 1.99
CA ASP A 543 6.36 55.06 1.01
C ASP A 543 6.88 53.96 0.07
N ARG A 544 7.18 52.76 0.58
CA ARG A 544 7.56 51.60 -0.26
C ARG A 544 6.42 51.14 -1.16
N LYS A 545 5.17 51.16 -0.68
CA LYS A 545 4.00 50.81 -1.48
C LYS A 545 3.77 51.85 -2.58
N ALA A 546 3.87 53.13 -2.25
CA ALA A 546 3.77 54.23 -3.20
C ALA A 546 4.90 54.21 -4.24
N ALA A 547 6.14 53.88 -3.84
CA ALA A 547 7.26 53.72 -4.76
C ALA A 547 7.03 52.55 -5.74
N LYS A 548 6.55 51.39 -5.25
CA LYS A 548 6.19 50.26 -6.10
C LYS A 548 5.02 50.55 -7.05
N GLU A 549 4.00 51.28 -6.59
CA GLU A 549 2.89 51.72 -7.44
C GLU A 549 3.35 52.72 -8.50
N LYS A 550 4.27 53.62 -8.16
CA LYS A 550 4.87 54.57 -9.11
C LYS A 550 5.72 53.83 -10.16
N GLU A 551 6.57 52.91 -9.74
CA GLU A 551 7.39 52.07 -10.63
C GLU A 551 6.52 51.22 -11.57
N LYS A 552 5.41 50.67 -11.04
CA LYS A 552 4.40 49.95 -11.83
C LYS A 552 3.71 50.86 -12.84
N SER A 553 3.34 52.08 -12.44
CA SER A 553 2.71 53.05 -13.35
C SER A 553 3.66 53.50 -14.47
N GLU A 554 4.95 53.70 -14.17
CA GLU A 554 5.96 54.05 -15.17
C GLU A 554 6.24 52.88 -16.14
N LEU A 555 6.21 51.65 -15.64
CA LEU A 555 6.30 50.43 -16.47
C LEU A 555 5.07 50.26 -17.37
N GLU A 556 3.87 50.50 -16.86
CA GLU A 556 2.63 50.44 -17.64
C GLU A 556 2.59 51.55 -18.71
N GLU A 557 3.08 52.75 -18.39
CA GLU A 557 3.19 53.85 -19.36
C GLU A 557 4.23 53.54 -20.45
N LYS A 558 5.40 52.98 -20.09
CA LYS A 558 6.39 52.49 -21.05
C LYS A 558 5.86 51.36 -21.93
N LEU A 559 5.08 50.44 -21.36
CA LEU A 559 4.46 49.33 -22.09
C LEU A 559 3.35 49.83 -23.04
N ALA A 560 2.59 50.85 -22.62
CA ALA A 560 1.57 51.50 -23.45
C ALA A 560 2.21 52.26 -24.62
N LYS A 561 3.32 52.98 -24.39
CA LYS A 561 4.10 53.64 -25.45
C LYS A 561 4.66 52.63 -26.46
N ALA A 562 5.27 51.54 -25.98
CA ALA A 562 5.78 50.48 -26.83
C ALA A 562 4.67 49.79 -27.65
N ARG A 563 3.46 49.61 -27.07
CA ARG A 563 2.30 49.09 -27.80
C ARG A 563 1.73 50.06 -28.83
N ALA A 564 1.79 51.36 -28.57
CA ALA A 564 1.38 52.39 -29.52
C ALA A 564 2.35 52.47 -30.71
N GLU A 565 3.66 52.44 -30.44
CA GLU A 565 4.71 52.39 -31.47
C GLU A 565 4.63 51.12 -32.33
N MET A 566 4.31 49.97 -31.74
CA MET A 566 4.06 48.73 -32.50
C MET A 566 2.77 48.78 -33.33
N LYS A 567 1.78 49.59 -32.95
CA LYS A 567 0.53 49.78 -33.71
C LYS A 567 0.71 50.74 -34.89
N GLU A 568 1.52 51.78 -34.74
CA GLU A 568 1.90 52.67 -35.84
C GLU A 568 2.86 52.00 -36.85
N ALA A 569 3.67 51.04 -36.40
CA ALA A 569 4.59 50.30 -37.27
C ALA A 569 3.92 49.20 -38.15
N GLY A 570 2.59 49.03 -38.06
CA GLY A 570 1.82 48.23 -39.02
C GLY A 570 2.25 46.76 -39.19
N ALA A 571 2.60 46.06 -38.11
CA ALA A 571 2.96 44.63 -38.16
C ALA A 571 1.80 43.73 -37.69
N PRO A 572 1.47 42.63 -38.40
CA PRO A 572 0.35 41.75 -38.05
C PRO A 572 0.62 40.89 -36.81
N ALA A 573 -0.43 40.61 -36.05
CA ALA A 573 -0.39 39.79 -34.84
C ALA A 573 0.09 38.35 -35.14
N ALA A 574 1.26 37.99 -34.62
CA ALA A 574 1.79 36.64 -34.69
C ALA A 574 1.32 35.80 -33.49
N THR A 575 0.65 34.70 -33.80
CA THR A 575 0.29 33.59 -32.91
C THR A 575 1.55 32.99 -32.27
N VAL A 576 1.66 33.01 -30.95
CA VAL A 576 2.77 32.39 -30.21
C VAL A 576 2.47 30.89 -30.03
N GLN A 577 3.13 30.05 -30.80
CA GLN A 577 3.34 28.62 -30.47
C GLN A 577 4.54 28.49 -29.51
N PRO A 578 4.52 27.56 -28.54
CA PRO A 578 5.63 27.38 -27.60
C PRO A 578 6.83 26.71 -28.28
N LEU A 579 8.00 27.34 -28.16
CA LEU A 579 9.30 26.82 -28.60
C LEU A 579 9.76 25.67 -27.69
N VAL A 580 9.86 24.48 -28.27
CA VAL A 580 10.62 23.33 -27.76
C VAL A 580 12.06 23.45 -28.24
N THR A 581 13.04 23.43 -27.33
CA THR A 581 14.47 23.36 -27.67
C THR A 581 14.89 21.93 -28.02
N PRO A 582 15.70 21.70 -29.07
CA PRO A 582 16.12 20.36 -29.51
C PRO A 582 17.34 19.82 -28.77
N VAL A 583 17.32 18.50 -28.51
CA VAL A 583 18.43 17.66 -28.03
C VAL A 583 19.32 17.24 -29.22
N PRO A 584 20.66 17.22 -29.11
CA PRO A 584 21.52 16.84 -30.24
C PRO A 584 21.52 15.32 -30.48
N ALA A 585 21.27 14.94 -31.73
CA ALA A 585 21.29 13.56 -32.22
C ALA A 585 22.73 13.00 -32.34
N ARG A 586 22.93 11.77 -31.85
CA ARG A 586 24.13 10.95 -32.09
C ARG A 586 23.81 9.95 -33.21
N VAL A 587 24.69 9.91 -34.21
CA VAL A 587 24.54 9.16 -35.46
C VAL A 587 24.92 7.69 -35.24
N ASP A 588 23.99 6.77 -35.52
CA ASP A 588 24.23 5.34 -35.68
C ASP A 588 24.54 5.00 -37.14
N ARG A 589 25.58 4.19 -37.38
CA ARG A 589 25.66 3.22 -38.51
C ARG A 589 26.63 2.06 -38.18
N PRO A 590 26.43 0.89 -38.81
CA PRO A 590 26.49 -0.43 -38.17
C PRO A 590 27.81 -1.16 -38.37
N LYS A 591 28.11 -2.17 -37.54
CA LYS A 591 29.17 -3.17 -37.79
C LYS A 591 28.79 -4.58 -37.30
N GLU A 592 28.40 -5.40 -38.26
CA GLU A 592 28.81 -6.81 -38.34
C GLU A 592 30.28 -6.85 -38.82
N GLU A 593 30.97 -7.97 -38.55
CA GLU A 593 32.38 -8.28 -38.88
C GLU A 593 33.47 -7.59 -38.05
N GLN A 594 33.98 -8.29 -37.03
CA GLN A 594 35.40 -8.63 -36.83
C GLN A 594 35.60 -9.35 -35.48
N ARG A 595 35.08 -10.58 -35.41
CA ARG A 595 35.62 -11.63 -34.53
C ARG A 595 36.79 -12.27 -35.28
N ALA A 596 38.01 -11.76 -35.09
CA ALA A 596 39.28 -12.48 -35.27
C ALA A 596 40.46 -11.51 -35.29
N SER A 597 40.98 -11.15 -34.11
CA SER A 597 42.41 -10.87 -33.90
C SER A 597 42.63 -10.31 -32.51
N ARG A 598 42.84 -11.21 -31.54
CA ARG A 598 43.76 -11.08 -30.38
C ARG A 598 43.45 -12.18 -29.37
N LYS A 599 43.69 -13.40 -29.84
CA LYS A 599 44.38 -14.40 -29.01
C LYS A 599 45.86 -13.99 -28.98
N GLU A 600 46.54 -14.37 -27.90
CA GLU A 600 47.96 -14.15 -27.59
C GLU A 600 48.21 -12.70 -27.11
N GLU A 601 48.50 -12.44 -25.84
CA GLU A 601 49.51 -13.06 -24.98
C GLU A 601 49.15 -13.05 -23.48
N ARG A 602 49.65 -14.10 -22.78
CA ARG A 602 49.90 -14.27 -21.32
C ARG A 602 48.67 -14.40 -20.40
N LYS A 603 48.24 -15.59 -19.92
CA LYS A 603 48.86 -16.64 -19.06
C LYS A 603 49.40 -16.16 -17.68
N GLU A 604 48.79 -16.79 -16.65
CA GLU A 604 49.32 -17.24 -15.34
C GLU A 604 49.81 -16.16 -14.34
N GLU A 605 49.49 -16.11 -13.04
CA GLU A 605 48.74 -16.85 -11.99
C GLU A 605 48.39 -15.77 -10.91
N VAL A 606 47.47 -15.89 -9.95
CA VAL A 606 47.39 -16.81 -8.81
C VAL A 606 45.99 -16.68 -8.17
N GLN A 607 45.39 -17.83 -7.84
CA GLN A 607 44.13 -17.99 -7.10
C GLN A 607 44.34 -17.85 -5.57
N THR A 608 43.35 -17.29 -4.87
CA THR A 608 43.01 -17.72 -3.50
C THR A 608 41.50 -17.89 -3.36
N PRO A 609 41.01 -18.84 -2.52
CA PRO A 609 39.63 -19.28 -2.53
C PRO A 609 38.76 -18.65 -1.43
N VAL A 610 37.47 -18.66 -1.72
CA VAL A 610 36.33 -18.26 -0.90
C VAL A 610 36.22 -19.12 0.36
N VAL A 611 36.12 -18.47 1.52
CA VAL A 611 35.66 -19.05 2.78
C VAL A 611 34.21 -18.63 3.02
N SER A 612 33.33 -19.62 3.05
CA SER A 612 32.01 -19.58 3.69
C SER A 612 32.15 -19.61 5.21
N GLY A 613 31.37 -18.80 5.94
CA GLY A 613 31.35 -18.87 7.40
C GLY A 613 30.32 -17.97 8.06
N SER A 614 29.08 -18.45 8.14
CA SER A 614 28.04 -17.97 9.03
C SER A 614 28.37 -18.25 10.51
N LEU A 615 28.08 -17.32 11.40
CA LEU A 615 27.74 -17.54 12.82
C LEU A 615 26.87 -16.33 13.22
N ASN A 616 25.55 -16.41 13.36
CA ASN A 616 24.75 -17.20 14.29
C ASN A 616 25.26 -17.16 15.75
N VAL A 617 24.74 -16.16 16.47
CA VAL A 617 24.68 -16.10 17.93
C VAL A 617 23.37 -16.79 18.36
N LEU A 618 23.48 -17.92 19.07
CA LEU A 618 22.43 -18.53 19.89
C LEU A 618 22.95 -18.54 21.32
N LYS A 619 22.28 -17.86 22.26
CA LYS A 619 21.34 -18.46 23.23
C LYS A 619 21.88 -19.71 23.93
N GLN A 620 22.37 -19.48 25.14
CA GLN A 620 22.20 -20.30 26.34
C GLN A 620 21.91 -19.29 27.46
N GLU A 621 21.10 -19.52 28.49
CA GLU A 621 20.59 -20.74 29.09
C GLU A 621 19.46 -20.35 30.06
N SER A 622 18.46 -21.20 30.16
CA SER A 622 17.46 -21.19 31.23
C SER A 622 17.80 -22.25 32.28
N ASP A 623 17.61 -21.85 33.54
CA ASP A 623 17.33 -22.65 34.74
C ASP A 623 18.42 -23.51 35.39
N ARG A 624 18.75 -23.13 36.64
CA ARG A 624 18.46 -23.96 37.83
C ARG A 624 18.54 -23.21 39.18
N ARG A 625 17.39 -23.23 39.87
CA ARG A 625 17.15 -23.52 41.31
C ARG A 625 17.71 -22.61 42.42
N GLU A 626 16.79 -22.14 43.25
CA GLU A 626 16.63 -22.34 44.71
C GLU A 626 15.25 -21.77 45.09
N GLY A 627 14.41 -22.24 46.02
CA GLY A 627 14.56 -23.19 47.13
C GLY A 627 13.78 -22.63 48.33
N GLU A 628 12.89 -23.45 48.94
CA GLU A 628 12.27 -23.31 50.28
C GLU A 628 11.00 -22.42 50.45
N LYS A 629 9.96 -22.75 51.25
CA LYS A 629 9.70 -23.81 52.25
C LYS A 629 8.18 -23.86 52.62
N ARG A 630 7.70 -25.10 52.85
CA ARG A 630 6.81 -25.58 53.96
C ARG A 630 5.26 -25.31 54.00
N LYS A 631 4.58 -26.47 53.95
CA LYS A 631 3.73 -27.13 55.00
C LYS A 631 2.18 -27.11 54.88
N ARG A 632 1.68 -28.35 54.73
CA ARG A 632 0.66 -29.07 55.54
C ARG A 632 -0.84 -28.96 55.21
N ARG A 633 -1.35 -30.16 54.87
CA ARG A 633 -2.50 -30.90 55.45
C ARG A 633 -3.95 -30.59 55.00
N ARG A 634 -4.55 -31.67 54.47
CA ARG A 634 -5.81 -32.35 54.86
C ARG A 634 -7.17 -31.85 54.32
N ARG A 635 -7.93 -32.85 53.85
CA ARG A 635 -9.40 -33.10 53.87
C ARG A 635 -10.19 -32.92 52.56
N LYS A 636 -10.61 -34.09 52.03
CA LYS A 636 -11.87 -34.41 51.31
C LYS A 636 -13.10 -34.24 52.25
N PRO A 637 -14.37 -34.52 51.84
CA PRO A 637 -15.09 -34.35 50.56
C PRO A 637 -16.57 -33.88 50.75
N GLY A 638 -17.33 -33.73 49.65
CA GLY A 638 -18.82 -33.79 49.62
C GLY A 638 -19.31 -33.74 48.17
N THR A 639 -19.81 -34.83 47.55
CA THR A 639 -21.22 -35.33 47.51
C THR A 639 -22.10 -34.41 46.64
N GLU A 640 -22.73 -34.84 45.53
CA GLU A 640 -23.71 -35.92 45.32
C GLU A 640 -23.86 -36.26 43.80
N LYS A 641 -23.80 -37.55 43.40
CA LYS A 641 -24.90 -38.48 42.97
C LYS A 641 -25.39 -38.29 41.51
N ARG A 642 -25.12 -39.25 40.60
CA ARG A 642 -25.81 -40.56 40.28
C ARG A 642 -26.95 -40.32 39.27
N GLU A 643 -27.15 -41.02 38.14
CA GLU A 643 -27.23 -42.47 37.81
C GLU A 643 -26.84 -42.66 36.30
N ASP A 644 -25.99 -43.61 35.89
CA ASP A 644 -26.14 -45.09 35.70
C ASP A 644 -26.81 -45.54 34.37
N ARG A 645 -26.01 -46.14 33.46
CA ARG A 645 -26.24 -47.50 32.90
C ARG A 645 -25.07 -48.07 32.04
N ALA A 646 -24.53 -49.18 32.56
CA ALA A 646 -23.66 -50.28 32.09
C ALA A 646 -23.76 -50.74 30.60
N THR A 647 -22.67 -50.84 29.80
CA THR A 647 -21.68 -51.96 29.50
C THR A 647 -22.16 -53.04 28.49
N PRO A 648 -21.30 -53.88 27.82
CA PRO A 648 -19.84 -54.14 27.96
C PRO A 648 -18.98 -54.27 26.67
N ARG A 649 -17.65 -54.37 26.88
CA ARG A 649 -16.55 -54.75 25.93
C ARG A 649 -16.43 -56.29 25.74
N PRO A 650 -15.58 -56.74 24.81
CA PRO A 650 -14.52 -57.71 25.18
C PRO A 650 -13.11 -57.38 24.65
N GLN A 651 -12.15 -58.26 25.01
CA GLN A 651 -10.71 -58.08 25.26
C GLN A 651 -9.75 -58.36 24.07
N ARG A 652 -8.47 -57.95 24.27
CA ARG A 652 -7.24 -58.28 23.51
C ARG A 652 -6.77 -59.74 23.67
N PRO A 653 -5.83 -60.18 22.82
CA PRO A 653 -4.49 -60.56 23.34
C PRO A 653 -3.28 -60.08 22.48
N GLN A 654 -2.10 -59.97 23.12
CA GLN A 654 -0.71 -59.95 22.56
C GLN A 654 -0.02 -61.30 22.91
N PRO A 655 1.32 -61.60 22.74
CA PRO A 655 2.50 -60.86 22.22
C PRO A 655 3.54 -61.70 21.39
N GLN A 656 4.64 -61.06 20.93
CA GLN A 656 6.04 -61.59 20.78
C GLN A 656 6.94 -60.44 20.23
N GLN A 657 7.86 -59.80 20.96
CA GLN A 657 9.26 -60.15 21.36
C GLN A 657 10.28 -60.35 20.21
N ASN A 658 11.20 -59.39 20.02
CA ASN A 658 12.66 -59.57 20.25
C ASN A 658 13.48 -58.28 19.93
N GLU A 659 14.41 -57.99 20.84
CA GLU A 659 15.52 -57.01 20.84
C GLU A 659 16.85 -57.82 20.71
N PRO A 660 18.09 -57.31 20.96
CA PRO A 660 18.84 -56.11 20.53
C PRO A 660 20.34 -56.44 20.21
N ALA A 661 21.21 -55.45 19.88
CA ALA A 661 22.66 -55.37 20.25
C ALA A 661 23.39 -54.20 19.53
N LYS A 662 23.99 -53.21 20.23
CA LYS A 662 25.40 -53.12 20.76
C LYS A 662 26.46 -52.90 19.63
N THR A 663 27.53 -52.09 19.70
CA THR A 663 28.35 -51.55 20.80
C THR A 663 29.47 -50.62 20.28
N ALA A 664 29.96 -49.73 21.17
CA ALA A 664 31.38 -49.43 21.50
C ALA A 664 32.25 -48.52 20.60
N SER A 665 32.71 -47.37 21.12
CA SER A 665 33.98 -47.13 21.89
C SER A 665 35.12 -46.69 20.93
N THR A 666 36.06 -45.78 21.22
CA THR A 666 36.86 -45.58 22.43
C THR A 666 37.87 -44.42 22.21
N MET A 667 38.41 -43.87 23.32
CA MET A 667 39.80 -43.37 23.51
C MET A 667 40.23 -41.99 22.94
N ILE A 668 41.08 -41.16 23.56
CA ILE A 668 41.66 -40.96 24.92
C ILE A 668 42.76 -39.86 24.75
N LYS A 669 43.04 -39.06 25.81
CA LYS A 669 44.30 -38.31 26.11
C LYS A 669 44.63 -37.06 25.26
N LYS A 670 45.32 -36.00 25.74
CA LYS A 670 45.91 -35.60 27.04
C LYS A 670 46.53 -34.19 26.87
N ASP A 671 46.79 -33.55 28.02
CA ASP A 671 47.90 -32.62 28.31
C ASP A 671 47.89 -31.24 27.60
N GLN A 672 48.35 -30.11 28.15
CA GLN A 672 48.80 -29.65 29.47
C GLN A 672 49.02 -28.11 29.35
N ASP A 673 49.05 -27.41 30.49
CA ASP A 673 49.78 -26.16 30.78
C ASP A 673 49.39 -24.79 30.19
N ARG A 674 48.66 -24.01 31.03
CA ARG A 674 49.07 -22.75 31.76
C ARG A 674 50.05 -21.74 31.09
N PRO A 675 50.15 -20.48 31.59
CA PRO A 675 49.12 -19.47 31.92
C PRO A 675 49.52 -18.02 31.50
N GLY A 676 48.54 -17.12 31.45
CA GLY A 676 48.60 -15.71 31.89
C GLY A 676 49.69 -14.75 31.38
N LYS A 677 49.25 -13.61 30.82
CA LYS A 677 49.84 -12.29 31.14
C LYS A 677 48.84 -11.16 30.85
N ARG A 678 48.52 -10.40 31.89
CA ARG A 678 47.88 -9.08 31.85
C ARG A 678 48.85 -8.06 31.24
N LEU A 679 48.34 -7.16 30.41
CA LEU A 679 48.94 -5.84 30.18
C LEU A 679 48.03 -4.74 30.77
N LYS A 680 48.70 -3.67 31.18
CA LYS A 680 48.29 -2.61 32.12
C LYS A 680 47.91 -1.32 31.36
N PRO A 681 47.34 -0.31 32.03
CA PRO A 681 46.81 0.89 31.38
C PRO A 681 47.92 1.70 30.70
N GLY A 682 47.74 2.02 29.41
CA GLY A 682 48.71 2.83 28.64
C GLY A 682 48.84 2.52 27.15
N GLU A 683 48.01 1.66 26.55
CA GLU A 683 48.07 1.40 25.11
C GLU A 683 46.91 2.08 24.36
N THR A 684 47.28 2.87 23.36
CA THR A 684 46.38 3.57 22.42
C THR A 684 46.23 2.71 21.18
N ILE A 685 45.00 2.36 20.80
CA ILE A 685 44.68 1.64 19.57
C ILE A 685 44.11 2.64 18.56
N ILE A 686 44.71 2.68 17.38
CA ILE A 686 44.32 3.52 16.24
C ILE A 686 43.34 2.70 15.39
N PHE A 687 42.12 3.22 15.15
CA PHE A 687 41.20 2.67 14.16
C PHE A 687 41.10 3.64 12.98
N GLY A 688 41.37 3.10 11.78
CA GLY A 688 41.17 3.77 10.50
C GLY A 688 39.71 3.75 10.06
N GLU A 689 39.40 4.62 9.11
CA GLU A 689 38.08 4.97 8.60
C GLU A 689 37.41 3.80 7.85
N GLU A 690 36.27 3.35 8.36
CA GLU A 690 35.06 3.05 7.57
C GLU A 690 33.92 3.94 8.10
#